data_AF-A0A357LH23-F1
#
_entry.id   AF-A0A357LH23-F1
#
_cell.length_a   1.000
_cell.length_b   1.000
_cell.length_c   1.000
_cell.angle_alpha   90.00
_cell.angle_beta   90.00
_cell.angle_gamma   90.00
#
_symmetry.space_group_name_H-M   'P 1'
#
loop_
_entity.id
_entity.type
_entity.pdbx_description
1 polymer ?
#
loop_
_entity_poly.entity_id
_entity_poly.type
_entity_poly.pdbx_seq_one_letter_code
_entity_poly.pdbx_strand_id
1 'polypeptide(L)'
;MQDGVKSSPDRVIFAMPRSRLAAVWYRRGLALPQGLSGFWRGAALALALAAASATPAPAQAAVYLSEGDLALLNAVKTAVAKRDFAGALRLSRQISDPSARTLGEWYYFDAEDPLISIEAADAFLDAYPEWPSTAKIQNHAEKRMTSTLPAAQVMAFFESRDPLTGEGKLQLARAQFTNGEADAAVLHIKDAWRKNNFTLGDEQRLIANYGGRLNQDDHIARVDRLLFAREVATAKRSITFLAGAERRRANVRADLLLGGAKAGDAYNALEPNDRGEAGVTLAAIRYFRRRQEEPRAIAIARNAPTDPTFLRQPTRWWEEQQLLMRWALKNRLYADAYSMASHHGLEPGSSEFAEAEFNSGWIALRFLKDATRAEKHFAALAGSVSAPISVSRSWYWLARAAEAKGDEALSRERYARAAEHIYTFYGQLAAEKIGGDALTIAFEAGAPSTPEDKAKFGSRPAVAALRMLTEVGDDRAFLIFAYHIDDKLETPGEFRELFDLAMAAGAPHVAVRAGKVAARAGAFSADIAYPTITVPKQAAQYVPAEIILGLSRQESEFNPRAYSRAGARGLMQLIPATAQITAKKEGLPYRRDALLSDPHYNLTIGSAHLSHLVSKYSGSWVMTFAAYNAGANRVTQWVEAYGDPRSESVDPLDWIEQIPFEETRNYVQRVLENSQIYRSRLAKAPIAGALAMDIERGAARGRIGAIPALAAPGVIPDVQPRIAKLAESFLIPLTAVAEAAPHVGLKPQPASARGAEGADTARKTETRGRRQSFRQKKLSAPPEGEHEAGKPGDEQRAMRQAAPKESLQTDNAAAAPAPGPAQPAGAPLTMAPVDGAASSAGAEGAYAAEGLPASPAQTADEACGGYTDFIARTAREEASAADLNAGALAELQGGGDSCPSASPAPEDQQR
;
A
#
# COMPACT_ATOMS: atom_id res chain seq x y z
N MET A 1 26.74 7.60 57.27
CA MET A 1 27.52 8.65 57.94
C MET A 1 28.96 8.50 57.46
N GLN A 2 29.57 9.60 57.01
CA GLN A 2 31.02 9.78 56.77
C GLN A 2 31.72 8.86 55.76
N ASP A 3 32.73 9.28 54.98
CA ASP A 3 33.12 10.60 54.41
C ASP A 3 33.86 10.25 53.07
N GLY A 4 34.01 11.10 52.05
CA GLY A 4 34.91 12.27 52.02
C GLY A 4 36.40 11.84 52.12
N VAL A 5 37.36 12.24 51.25
CA VAL A 5 37.48 13.39 50.32
C VAL A 5 38.55 13.11 49.22
N LYS A 6 38.45 13.83 48.08
CA LYS A 6 39.44 14.25 47.02
C LYS A 6 40.95 13.97 47.31
N SER A 7 41.85 13.79 46.32
CA SER A 7 42.16 14.73 45.20
C SER A 7 43.19 14.23 44.15
N SER A 8 43.18 14.79 42.92
CA SER A 8 44.31 14.87 41.95
C SER A 8 45.21 16.13 42.25
N PRO A 9 46.34 16.48 41.56
CA PRO A 9 46.83 16.20 40.18
C PRO A 9 48.17 15.38 40.16
N ASP A 10 49.03 15.25 39.13
CA ASP A 10 49.30 16.06 37.92
C ASP A 10 49.94 15.28 36.74
N ARG A 11 50.27 15.99 35.64
CA ARG A 11 50.70 15.49 34.30
C ARG A 11 52.16 15.00 34.22
N VAL A 12 52.47 14.13 33.22
CA VAL A 12 53.48 14.42 32.16
C VAL A 12 53.42 13.43 30.97
N ILE A 13 53.69 14.01 29.80
CA ILE A 13 53.71 13.53 28.40
C ILE A 13 54.68 12.35 28.09
N PHE A 14 54.32 11.46 27.15
CA PHE A 14 55.19 11.03 26.01
C PHE A 14 54.35 10.44 24.85
N ALA A 15 54.90 10.37 23.62
CA ALA A 15 54.12 10.09 22.40
C ALA A 15 54.91 9.44 21.23
N MET A 16 54.17 8.85 20.27
CA MET A 16 54.58 8.44 18.89
C MET A 16 55.56 7.25 18.75
N PRO A 17 55.81 6.67 17.53
CA PRO A 17 55.19 6.89 16.19
C PRO A 17 54.65 5.61 15.48
N ARG A 18 54.17 5.78 14.23
CA ARG A 18 53.82 4.72 13.24
C ARG A 18 54.96 4.45 12.23
N SER A 19 54.78 3.46 11.33
CA SER A 19 55.45 3.18 10.02
C SER A 19 56.44 1.98 10.01
N ARG A 20 56.78 1.28 8.90
CA ARG A 20 56.23 1.09 7.51
C ARG A 20 56.95 -0.14 6.85
N LEU A 21 56.60 -0.49 5.60
CA LEU A 21 57.23 -1.50 4.69
C LEU A 21 56.91 -2.99 5.01
N ALA A 22 56.68 -3.96 4.10
CA ALA A 22 57.08 -4.26 2.70
C ALA A 22 58.45 -4.98 2.57
N ALA A 23 58.65 -6.07 1.78
CA ALA A 23 57.74 -6.92 0.98
C ALA A 23 58.40 -8.27 0.58
N VAL A 24 57.59 -9.26 0.14
CA VAL A 24 57.81 -10.35 -0.88
C VAL A 24 59.21 -11.02 -1.03
N TRP A 25 59.32 -12.36 -1.09
CA TRP A 25 59.95 -13.13 -2.21
C TRP A 25 59.81 -14.68 -2.13
N TYR A 26 59.13 -15.21 -3.15
CA TYR A 26 59.04 -16.57 -3.72
C TYR A 26 60.20 -17.61 -3.50
N ARG A 27 59.88 -18.91 -3.26
CA ARG A 27 60.03 -20.01 -4.28
C ARG A 27 59.61 -21.44 -3.83
N ARG A 28 59.36 -22.28 -4.86
CA ARG A 28 59.12 -23.75 -4.88
C ARG A 28 60.40 -24.52 -4.44
N GLY A 29 60.39 -25.78 -3.96
CA GLY A 29 59.33 -26.80 -3.80
C GLY A 29 59.74 -28.17 -4.38
N LEU A 30 59.49 -29.30 -3.68
CA LEU A 30 59.70 -30.69 -4.18
C LEU A 30 58.95 -31.74 -3.30
N ALA A 31 58.99 -33.03 -3.65
CA ALA A 31 58.00 -34.05 -3.26
C ALA A 31 58.44 -35.09 -2.20
N LEU A 32 57.45 -35.90 -1.76
CA LEU A 32 57.50 -36.97 -0.74
C LEU A 32 58.37 -38.19 -1.10
N PRO A 33 58.78 -38.95 -0.07
CA PRO A 33 58.70 -40.42 -0.08
C PRO A 33 57.59 -40.95 0.85
N GLN A 34 57.05 -42.14 0.57
CA GLN A 34 56.08 -42.83 1.43
C GLN A 34 56.76 -43.85 2.36
N GLY A 35 56.16 -44.13 3.52
CA GLY A 35 56.56 -45.24 4.38
C GLY A 35 55.73 -45.41 5.65
N LEU A 36 55.35 -46.67 5.94
CA LEU A 36 54.90 -47.17 7.25
C LEU A 36 53.70 -46.47 7.91
N SER A 37 52.55 -46.49 7.22
CA SER A 37 51.25 -46.37 7.86
C SER A 37 50.80 -47.72 8.44
N GLY A 38 50.39 -47.77 9.72
CA GLY A 38 49.63 -48.91 10.26
C GLY A 38 49.94 -49.30 11.70
N PHE A 39 49.31 -48.62 12.67
CA PHE A 39 48.72 -49.24 13.88
C PHE A 39 47.93 -48.20 14.69
N TRP A 40 48.41 -46.95 14.76
CA TRP A 40 47.83 -45.87 15.57
C TRP A 40 46.56 -45.19 15.02
N ARG A 41 45.99 -45.64 13.89
CA ARG A 41 44.77 -45.03 13.30
C ARG A 41 43.45 -45.64 13.79
N GLY A 42 43.46 -46.80 14.47
CA GLY A 42 42.23 -47.44 14.94
C GLY A 42 41.53 -46.69 16.08
N ALA A 43 42.25 -46.43 17.17
CA ALA A 43 41.67 -45.85 18.39
C ALA A 43 41.16 -44.40 18.20
N ALA A 44 41.92 -43.56 17.48
CA ALA A 44 41.55 -42.17 17.24
C ALA A 44 40.27 -42.04 16.39
N LEU A 45 40.05 -42.95 15.43
CA LEU A 45 38.87 -42.90 14.55
C LEU A 45 37.59 -43.30 15.30
N ALA A 46 37.67 -44.22 16.25
CA ALA A 46 36.52 -44.62 17.07
C ALA A 46 36.01 -43.47 17.96
N LEU A 47 36.92 -42.74 18.61
CA LEU A 47 36.57 -41.55 19.40
C LEU A 47 36.04 -40.39 18.53
N ALA A 48 36.62 -40.18 17.35
CA ALA A 48 36.12 -39.18 16.40
C ALA A 48 34.71 -39.51 15.87
N LEU A 49 34.43 -40.79 15.58
CA LEU A 49 33.12 -41.24 15.11
C LEU A 49 32.04 -41.20 16.21
N ALA A 50 32.41 -41.42 17.48
CA ALA A 50 31.50 -41.24 18.62
C ALA A 50 31.13 -39.76 18.85
N ALA A 51 32.05 -38.83 18.59
CA ALA A 51 31.76 -37.39 18.64
C ALA A 51 30.93 -36.90 17.44
N ALA A 52 31.05 -37.55 16.27
CA ALA A 52 30.35 -37.16 15.04
C ALA A 52 28.90 -37.66 14.95
N SER A 53 28.48 -38.60 15.80
CA SER A 53 27.11 -39.13 15.85
C SER A 53 26.24 -38.50 16.94
N ALA A 54 26.81 -37.62 17.77
CA ALA A 54 26.05 -36.74 18.65
C ALA A 54 25.35 -35.66 17.81
N THR A 55 24.13 -35.96 17.32
CA THR A 55 23.18 -34.90 16.98
C THR A 55 23.08 -33.97 18.19
N PRO A 56 23.32 -32.65 18.06
CA PRO A 56 23.09 -31.76 19.19
C PRO A 56 21.64 -31.95 19.63
N ALA A 57 21.43 -32.18 20.93
CA ALA A 57 20.08 -32.19 21.48
C ALA A 57 19.39 -30.89 21.04
N PRO A 58 18.12 -30.93 20.58
CA PRO A 58 17.44 -29.72 20.15
C PRO A 58 17.53 -28.71 21.28
N ALA A 59 18.15 -27.56 21.01
CA ALA A 59 18.47 -26.59 22.04
C ALA A 59 17.20 -26.27 22.82
N GLN A 60 17.21 -26.59 24.12
CA GLN A 60 16.04 -26.44 24.99
C GLN A 60 15.56 -24.99 24.82
N ALA A 61 14.31 -24.81 24.36
CA ALA A 61 13.77 -23.48 24.12
C ALA A 61 13.96 -22.64 25.39
N ALA A 62 14.51 -21.44 25.23
CA ALA A 62 14.78 -20.56 26.37
C ALA A 62 13.45 -20.23 27.04
N VAL A 63 13.34 -20.54 28.34
CA VAL A 63 12.14 -20.29 29.14
C VAL A 63 12.28 -18.92 29.79
N TYR A 64 11.33 -18.04 29.49
CA TYR A 64 11.27 -16.65 29.93
C TYR A 64 10.15 -16.42 30.96
N LEU A 65 9.16 -17.30 31.06
CA LEU A 65 8.07 -17.21 32.04
C LEU A 65 8.07 -18.39 33.03
N SER A 66 7.55 -18.16 34.23
CA SER A 66 7.11 -19.26 35.09
C SER A 66 5.78 -19.82 34.58
N GLU A 67 5.46 -21.09 34.88
CA GLU A 67 4.16 -21.69 34.53
C GLU A 67 2.98 -20.87 35.09
N GLY A 68 3.15 -20.27 36.28
CA GLY A 68 2.16 -19.40 36.90
C GLY A 68 1.98 -18.07 36.18
N ASP A 69 3.07 -17.41 35.78
CA ASP A 69 3.02 -16.14 35.06
C ASP A 69 2.49 -16.32 33.62
N LEU A 70 2.83 -17.43 32.96
CA LEU A 70 2.28 -17.84 31.67
C LEU A 70 0.77 -18.15 31.76
N ALA A 71 0.32 -18.80 32.83
CA ALA A 71 -1.10 -19.03 33.09
C ALA A 71 -1.86 -17.72 33.35
N LEU A 72 -1.27 -16.80 34.14
CA LEU A 72 -1.85 -15.48 34.42
C LEU A 72 -1.91 -14.61 33.17
N LEU A 73 -0.86 -14.55 32.34
CA LEU A 73 -0.88 -13.82 31.06
C LEU A 73 -1.97 -14.32 30.11
N ASN A 74 -2.16 -15.64 30.02
CA ASN A 74 -3.24 -16.20 29.22
C ASN A 74 -4.63 -15.98 29.84
N ALA A 75 -4.73 -15.89 31.18
CA ALA A 75 -5.95 -15.46 31.86
C ALA A 75 -6.27 -13.97 31.59
N VAL A 76 -5.27 -13.08 31.59
CA VAL A 76 -5.41 -11.66 31.20
C VAL A 76 -5.92 -11.54 29.77
N LYS A 77 -5.26 -12.19 28.80
CA LYS A 77 -5.73 -12.27 27.39
C LYS A 77 -7.18 -12.76 27.29
N THR A 78 -7.54 -13.78 28.07
CA THR A 78 -8.90 -14.34 28.10
C THR A 78 -9.93 -13.37 28.70
N ALA A 79 -9.57 -12.61 29.73
CA ALA A 79 -10.42 -11.59 30.33
C ALA A 79 -10.64 -10.42 29.37
N VAL A 80 -9.56 -9.92 28.74
CA VAL A 80 -9.59 -8.92 27.66
C VAL A 80 -10.52 -9.35 26.52
N ALA A 81 -10.35 -10.57 25.99
CA ALA A 81 -11.19 -11.10 24.91
C ALA A 81 -12.69 -11.22 25.29
N LYS A 82 -12.99 -11.37 26.59
CA LYS A 82 -14.35 -11.37 27.15
C LYS A 82 -14.87 -9.99 27.56
N ARG A 83 -14.06 -8.93 27.41
CA ARG A 83 -14.32 -7.56 27.92
C ARG A 83 -14.47 -7.47 29.44
N ASP A 84 -13.90 -8.41 30.20
CA ASP A 84 -13.70 -8.30 31.64
C ASP A 84 -12.41 -7.51 31.92
N PHE A 85 -12.45 -6.21 31.62
CA PHE A 85 -11.29 -5.32 31.75
C PHE A 85 -10.83 -5.17 33.22
N ALA A 86 -11.77 -5.11 34.15
CA ALA A 86 -11.48 -5.11 35.60
C ALA A 86 -10.89 -6.45 36.08
N GLY A 87 -11.26 -7.57 35.45
CA GLY A 87 -10.60 -8.86 35.62
C GLY A 87 -9.18 -8.88 35.07
N ALA A 88 -8.98 -8.38 33.85
CA ALA A 88 -7.67 -8.29 33.21
C ALA A 88 -6.66 -7.49 34.06
N LEU A 89 -7.02 -6.27 34.50
CA LEU A 89 -6.16 -5.42 35.33
C LEU A 89 -5.94 -5.98 36.76
N ARG A 90 -6.86 -6.80 37.27
CA ARG A 90 -6.67 -7.51 38.55
C ARG A 90 -5.73 -8.71 38.40
N LEU A 91 -5.80 -9.42 37.27
CA LEU A 91 -4.97 -10.59 36.97
C LEU A 91 -3.54 -10.17 36.59
N SER A 92 -3.35 -9.09 35.84
CA SER A 92 -2.00 -8.59 35.51
C SER A 92 -1.19 -8.28 36.77
N ARG A 93 -1.80 -7.63 37.75
CA ARG A 93 -1.20 -7.29 39.05
C ARG A 93 -0.86 -8.49 39.94
N GLN A 94 -1.31 -9.70 39.60
CA GLN A 94 -0.93 -10.95 40.27
C GLN A 94 0.33 -11.60 39.65
N ILE A 95 0.74 -11.18 38.45
CA ILE A 95 1.94 -11.68 37.77
C ILE A 95 3.17 -11.29 38.60
N SER A 96 4.07 -12.24 38.83
CA SER A 96 5.24 -12.11 39.69
C SER A 96 6.39 -11.38 39.00
N ASP A 97 6.74 -11.80 37.77
CA ASP A 97 7.76 -11.11 36.97
C ASP A 97 7.30 -9.68 36.58
N PRO A 98 8.15 -8.64 36.76
CA PRO A 98 7.77 -7.25 36.45
C PRO A 98 7.50 -6.98 34.96
N SER A 99 8.21 -7.63 34.04
CA SER A 99 8.07 -7.42 32.60
C SER A 99 6.80 -8.10 32.09
N ALA A 100 6.53 -9.31 32.57
CA ALA A 100 5.28 -10.04 32.34
C ALA A 100 4.07 -9.29 32.95
N ARG A 101 4.22 -8.67 34.13
CA ARG A 101 3.19 -7.79 34.72
C ARG A 101 2.89 -6.60 33.82
N THR A 102 3.92 -5.90 33.35
CA THR A 102 3.77 -4.75 32.43
C THR A 102 3.13 -5.19 31.11
N LEU A 103 3.48 -6.36 30.58
CA LEU A 103 2.82 -6.95 29.41
C LEU A 103 1.33 -7.25 29.67
N GLY A 104 0.98 -7.73 30.87
CA GLY A 104 -0.41 -7.91 31.30
C GLY A 104 -1.20 -6.59 31.41
N GLU A 105 -0.57 -5.52 31.91
CA GLU A 105 -1.20 -4.19 31.95
C GLU A 105 -1.31 -3.57 30.55
N TRP A 106 -0.30 -3.75 29.70
CA TRP A 106 -0.34 -3.37 28.27
C TRP A 106 -1.50 -4.06 27.53
N TYR A 107 -1.76 -5.35 27.76
CA TYR A 107 -2.92 -6.06 27.19
C TYR A 107 -4.26 -5.43 27.60
N TYR A 108 -4.36 -4.87 28.82
CA TYR A 108 -5.55 -4.13 29.27
C TYR A 108 -5.67 -2.76 28.56
N PHE A 109 -4.57 -2.01 28.43
CA PHE A 109 -4.58 -0.68 27.81
C PHE A 109 -4.75 -0.72 26.27
N ASP A 110 -4.12 -1.66 25.55
CA ASP A 110 -4.32 -1.85 24.10
C ASP A 110 -5.75 -2.34 23.76
N ALA A 111 -6.50 -2.84 24.73
CA ALA A 111 -7.86 -3.34 24.53
C ALA A 111 -8.97 -2.26 24.62
N GLU A 112 -8.59 -0.99 24.83
CA GLU A 112 -9.48 0.17 24.70
C GLU A 112 -10.76 0.10 25.58
N ASP A 113 -10.57 -0.20 26.87
CA ASP A 113 -11.64 -0.26 27.89
C ASP A 113 -12.55 0.99 27.83
N PRO A 114 -13.86 0.85 27.57
CA PRO A 114 -14.80 1.96 27.56
C PRO A 114 -14.86 2.81 28.84
N LEU A 115 -14.40 2.28 29.98
CA LEU A 115 -14.38 2.88 31.31
C LEU A 115 -12.94 3.10 31.84
N ILE A 116 -11.94 3.18 30.94
CA ILE A 116 -10.54 3.44 31.27
C ILE A 116 -10.37 4.58 32.30
N SER A 117 -9.65 4.30 33.39
CA SER A 117 -9.22 5.34 34.32
C SER A 117 -8.14 6.20 33.66
N ILE A 118 -8.39 7.49 33.53
CA ILE A 118 -7.44 8.45 32.95
C ILE A 118 -6.15 8.50 33.77
N GLU A 119 -6.25 8.52 35.10
CA GLU A 119 -5.12 8.48 36.05
C GLU A 119 -4.28 7.20 35.91
N ALA A 120 -4.91 6.05 35.63
CA ALA A 120 -4.18 4.81 35.40
C ALA A 120 -3.51 4.78 34.02
N ALA A 121 -4.14 5.36 33.00
CA ALA A 121 -3.53 5.52 31.67
C ALA A 121 -2.35 6.50 31.71
N ASP A 122 -2.48 7.59 32.47
CA ASP A 122 -1.44 8.59 32.72
C ASP A 122 -0.18 7.95 33.30
N ALA A 123 -0.33 7.26 34.43
CA ALA A 123 0.76 6.58 35.12
C ALA A 123 1.41 5.47 34.27
N PHE A 124 0.64 4.78 33.40
CA PHE A 124 1.20 3.80 32.47
C PHE A 124 2.00 4.45 31.34
N LEU A 125 1.50 5.56 30.77
CA LEU A 125 2.17 6.28 29.68
C LEU A 125 3.49 6.92 30.15
N ASP A 126 3.53 7.48 31.36
CA ASP A 126 4.77 8.06 31.93
C ASP A 126 5.77 6.99 32.42
N ALA A 127 5.30 5.86 32.93
CA ALA A 127 6.18 4.76 33.33
C ALA A 127 6.78 4.00 32.14
N TYR A 128 6.05 3.97 31.01
CA TYR A 128 6.38 3.15 29.84
C TYR A 128 6.27 3.89 28.49
N PRO A 129 6.91 5.07 28.31
CA PRO A 129 6.82 5.83 27.06
C PRO A 129 7.43 5.08 25.86
N GLU A 130 8.45 4.26 26.10
CA GLU A 130 9.13 3.42 25.11
C GLU A 130 8.49 2.01 24.95
N TRP A 131 7.17 1.91 25.17
CA TRP A 131 6.38 0.71 24.85
C TRP A 131 5.49 0.90 23.62
N PRO A 132 5.09 -0.17 22.92
CA PRO A 132 4.19 -0.07 21.78
C PRO A 132 2.77 0.38 22.17
N SER A 133 2.02 0.89 21.20
CA SER A 133 0.64 1.39 21.34
C SER A 133 0.45 2.64 22.23
N THR A 134 1.48 3.28 22.79
CA THR A 134 1.34 4.49 23.65
C THR A 134 0.45 5.58 23.04
N ALA A 135 0.71 5.99 21.79
CA ALA A 135 -0.11 6.98 21.09
C ALA A 135 -1.57 6.54 20.89
N LYS A 136 -1.85 5.23 20.75
CA LYS A 136 -3.21 4.67 20.67
C LYS A 136 -3.90 4.71 22.04
N ILE A 137 -3.20 4.29 23.09
CA ILE A 137 -3.67 4.30 24.48
C ILE A 137 -4.03 5.73 24.89
N GLN A 138 -3.17 6.70 24.58
CA GLN A 138 -3.45 8.13 24.76
C GLN A 138 -4.67 8.58 23.96
N ASN A 139 -4.73 8.27 22.66
CA ASN A 139 -5.84 8.67 21.78
C ASN A 139 -7.21 8.14 22.27
N HIS A 140 -7.26 6.94 22.82
CA HIS A 140 -8.45 6.40 23.47
C HIS A 140 -8.74 7.08 24.81
N ALA A 141 -7.74 7.27 25.69
CA ALA A 141 -7.92 7.96 26.97
C ALA A 141 -8.46 9.40 26.79
N GLU A 142 -7.92 10.18 25.85
CA GLU A 142 -8.41 11.53 25.53
C GLU A 142 -9.89 11.54 25.11
N LYS A 143 -10.33 10.56 24.30
CA LYS A 143 -11.74 10.39 23.90
C LYS A 143 -12.66 9.96 25.05
N ARG A 144 -12.11 9.54 26.19
CA ARG A 144 -12.84 9.15 27.41
C ARG A 144 -12.80 10.22 28.50
N MET A 145 -11.98 11.26 28.34
CA MET A 145 -12.05 12.44 29.20
C MET A 145 -13.41 13.11 29.08
N THR A 146 -14.01 13.42 30.23
CA THR A 146 -15.35 14.04 30.34
C THR A 146 -15.26 15.42 30.96
N SER A 147 -16.27 16.26 30.76
CA SER A 147 -16.32 17.61 31.34
C SER A 147 -16.29 17.63 32.88
N THR A 148 -16.62 16.50 33.52
CA THR A 148 -16.53 16.27 34.97
C THR A 148 -15.12 15.96 35.47
N LEU A 149 -14.15 15.69 34.59
CA LEU A 149 -12.76 15.45 35.00
C LEU A 149 -12.13 16.77 35.51
N PRO A 150 -11.54 16.79 36.73
CA PRO A 150 -10.94 17.99 37.31
C PRO A 150 -9.88 18.63 36.42
N ALA A 151 -9.83 19.96 36.38
CA ALA A 151 -8.85 20.69 35.57
C ALA A 151 -7.40 20.26 35.88
N ALA A 152 -7.04 20.09 37.15
CA ALA A 152 -5.70 19.63 37.55
C ALA A 152 -5.33 18.25 36.98
N GLN A 153 -6.27 17.30 36.91
CA GLN A 153 -6.01 15.97 36.31
C GLN A 153 -5.88 16.04 34.79
N VAL A 154 -6.61 16.95 34.14
CA VAL A 154 -6.45 17.20 32.70
C VAL A 154 -5.10 17.87 32.40
N MET A 155 -4.68 18.85 33.21
CA MET A 155 -3.36 19.50 33.03
C MET A 155 -2.22 18.50 33.25
N ALA A 156 -2.27 17.68 34.30
CA ALA A 156 -1.26 16.64 34.57
C ALA A 156 -1.12 15.65 33.40
N PHE A 157 -2.24 15.14 32.86
CA PHE A 157 -2.22 14.22 31.71
C PHE A 157 -1.57 14.83 30.44
N PHE A 158 -1.53 16.15 30.32
CA PHE A 158 -0.88 16.87 29.21
C PHE A 158 0.41 17.60 29.62
N GLU A 159 0.96 17.33 30.82
CA GLU A 159 2.22 17.93 31.29
C GLU A 159 3.44 17.27 30.59
N SER A 160 3.36 15.97 30.30
CA SER A 160 4.42 15.22 29.61
C SER A 160 4.17 14.98 28.11
N ARG A 161 3.01 15.35 27.56
CA ARG A 161 2.59 14.99 26.19
C ARG A 161 1.53 15.90 25.57
N ASP A 162 1.64 16.16 24.26
CA ASP A 162 0.68 16.94 23.47
C ASP A 162 -0.65 16.19 23.20
N PRO A 163 -1.81 16.89 23.13
CA PRO A 163 -3.11 16.28 22.84
C PRO A 163 -3.29 15.87 21.37
N LEU A 164 -3.53 14.58 21.14
CA LEU A 164 -3.62 13.95 19.82
C LEU A 164 -5.01 14.11 19.15
N THR A 165 -6.07 14.24 19.94
CA THR A 165 -7.48 14.19 19.48
C THR A 165 -8.14 15.57 19.47
N GLY A 166 -9.34 15.67 18.86
CA GLY A 166 -10.13 16.89 18.96
C GLY A 166 -10.72 17.05 20.36
N GLU A 167 -11.11 15.92 20.94
CA GLU A 167 -11.65 15.76 22.29
C GLU A 167 -10.62 16.24 23.33
N GLY A 168 -9.41 15.67 23.34
CA GLY A 168 -8.33 16.04 24.27
C GLY A 168 -7.96 17.52 24.22
N LYS A 169 -7.88 18.12 23.03
CA LYS A 169 -7.66 19.57 22.87
C LYS A 169 -8.76 20.43 23.50
N LEU A 170 -10.02 20.01 23.39
CA LEU A 170 -11.16 20.71 24.02
C LEU A 170 -11.19 20.48 25.54
N GLN A 171 -10.70 19.34 26.02
CA GLN A 171 -10.56 19.05 27.45
C GLN A 171 -9.46 19.92 28.07
N LEU A 172 -8.28 19.97 27.43
CA LEU A 172 -7.17 20.84 27.82
C LEU A 172 -7.59 22.32 27.79
N ALA A 173 -8.29 22.76 26.74
CA ALA A 173 -8.83 24.13 26.68
C ALA A 173 -9.78 24.47 27.84
N ARG A 174 -10.62 23.52 28.32
CA ARG A 174 -11.43 23.73 29.54
C ARG A 174 -10.54 23.90 30.76
N ALA A 175 -9.52 23.06 30.92
CA ALA A 175 -8.63 23.11 32.08
C ALA A 175 -7.83 24.42 32.10
N GLN A 176 -7.26 24.82 30.97
CA GLN A 176 -6.59 26.11 30.75
C GLN A 176 -7.50 27.30 31.06
N PHE A 177 -8.75 27.33 30.57
CA PHE A 177 -9.70 28.39 30.98
C PHE A 177 -9.97 28.41 32.49
N THR A 178 -9.93 27.26 33.16
CA THR A 178 -10.10 27.16 34.62
C THR A 178 -8.87 27.69 35.37
N ASN A 179 -7.67 27.57 34.77
CA ASN A 179 -6.40 28.06 35.31
C ASN A 179 -6.07 29.52 34.90
N GLY A 180 -6.89 30.15 34.06
CA GLY A 180 -6.70 31.52 33.56
C GLY A 180 -5.92 31.64 32.24
N GLU A 181 -5.50 30.53 31.64
CA GLU A 181 -4.70 30.43 30.40
C GLU A 181 -5.58 30.60 29.14
N ALA A 182 -6.33 31.71 29.08
CA ALA A 182 -7.39 31.90 28.08
C ALA A 182 -6.91 31.90 26.62
N ASP A 183 -5.71 32.40 26.34
CA ASP A 183 -5.18 32.46 24.97
C ASP A 183 -4.74 31.08 24.47
N ALA A 184 -4.10 30.27 25.33
CA ALA A 184 -3.76 28.88 25.02
C ALA A 184 -5.03 28.06 24.73
N ALA A 185 -6.05 28.19 25.58
CA ALA A 185 -7.35 27.52 25.39
C ALA A 185 -7.99 27.86 24.03
N VAL A 186 -7.92 29.13 23.59
CA VAL A 186 -8.42 29.55 22.28
C VAL A 186 -7.61 28.96 21.13
N LEU A 187 -6.29 28.80 21.27
CA LEU A 187 -5.45 28.13 20.26
C LEU A 187 -5.83 26.64 20.11
N HIS A 188 -5.98 25.90 21.22
CA HIS A 188 -6.39 24.48 21.15
C HIS A 188 -7.81 24.31 20.57
N ILE A 189 -8.76 25.21 20.89
CA ILE A 189 -10.10 25.23 20.28
C ILE A 189 -10.04 25.44 18.77
N LYS A 190 -9.24 26.41 18.29
CA LYS A 190 -9.08 26.68 16.85
C LYS A 190 -8.38 25.52 16.15
N ASP A 191 -7.36 24.92 16.76
CA ASP A 191 -6.68 23.75 16.20
C ASP A 191 -7.63 22.56 16.06
N ALA A 192 -8.38 22.25 17.12
CA ALA A 192 -9.39 21.19 17.13
C ALA A 192 -10.47 21.43 16.06
N TRP A 193 -11.02 22.65 15.97
CA TRP A 193 -12.01 23.01 14.95
C TRP A 193 -11.48 22.89 13.51
N ARG A 194 -10.27 23.41 13.25
CA ARG A 194 -9.66 23.39 11.92
C ARG A 194 -9.28 21.97 11.50
N LYS A 195 -8.59 21.21 12.36
CA LYS A 195 -7.91 19.96 11.99
C LYS A 195 -8.70 18.68 12.27
N ASN A 196 -9.49 18.61 13.34
CA ASN A 196 -10.14 17.36 13.76
C ASN A 196 -11.57 17.20 13.19
N ASN A 197 -11.99 15.96 12.98
CA ASN A 197 -13.38 15.60 12.65
C ASN A 197 -14.16 15.36 13.96
N PHE A 198 -15.47 15.60 13.94
CA PHE A 198 -16.37 15.48 15.10
C PHE A 198 -17.68 14.80 14.70
N THR A 199 -18.37 14.19 15.66
CA THR A 199 -19.79 13.79 15.46
C THR A 199 -20.67 15.04 15.33
N LEU A 200 -21.90 14.89 14.83
CA LEU A 200 -22.86 16.01 14.77
C LEU A 200 -23.12 16.61 16.17
N GLY A 201 -23.21 15.77 17.20
CA GLY A 201 -23.42 16.22 18.58
C GLY A 201 -22.22 16.94 19.17
N ASP A 202 -20.99 16.52 18.85
CA ASP A 202 -19.77 17.20 19.30
C ASP A 202 -19.52 18.51 18.54
N GLU A 203 -19.81 18.54 17.24
CA GLU A 203 -19.79 19.76 16.44
C GLU A 203 -20.79 20.81 16.96
N GLN A 204 -22.01 20.38 17.34
CA GLN A 204 -23.00 21.24 17.98
C GLN A 204 -22.55 21.73 19.37
N ARG A 205 -22.00 20.86 20.23
CA ARG A 205 -21.47 21.23 21.56
C ARG A 205 -20.32 22.22 21.46
N LEU A 206 -19.39 22.00 20.53
CA LEU A 206 -18.24 22.88 20.29
C LEU A 206 -18.71 24.27 19.85
N ILE A 207 -19.62 24.35 18.88
CA ILE A 207 -20.17 25.64 18.42
C ILE A 207 -20.99 26.34 19.52
N ALA A 208 -21.78 25.61 20.31
CA ALA A 208 -22.57 26.19 21.40
C ALA A 208 -21.67 26.78 22.52
N ASN A 209 -20.60 26.09 22.89
CA ASN A 209 -19.71 26.50 23.99
C ASN A 209 -18.62 27.51 23.54
N TYR A 210 -18.12 27.38 22.32
CA TYR A 210 -16.90 28.03 21.85
C TYR A 210 -17.02 28.74 20.50
N GLY A 211 -18.20 28.76 19.86
CA GLY A 211 -18.40 29.39 18.54
C GLY A 211 -17.99 30.86 18.52
N GLY A 212 -18.21 31.61 19.61
CA GLY A 212 -17.75 33.00 19.76
C GLY A 212 -16.23 33.20 19.90
N ARG A 213 -15.43 32.12 19.85
CA ARG A 213 -13.95 32.15 19.78
C ARG A 213 -13.43 31.82 18.38
N LEU A 214 -14.30 31.37 17.48
CA LEU A 214 -13.98 31.07 16.09
C LEU A 214 -14.26 32.29 15.21
N ASN A 215 -13.45 32.48 14.16
CA ASN A 215 -13.62 33.51 13.15
C ASN A 215 -13.85 32.91 11.76
N GLN A 216 -14.00 33.76 10.74
CA GLN A 216 -14.25 33.27 9.38
C GLN A 216 -13.09 32.41 8.83
N ASP A 217 -11.84 32.72 9.18
CA ASP A 217 -10.66 31.94 8.76
C ASP A 217 -10.68 30.52 9.36
N ASP A 218 -11.14 30.38 10.60
CA ASP A 218 -11.34 29.08 11.26
C ASP A 218 -12.37 28.21 10.50
N HIS A 219 -13.45 28.83 10.00
CA HIS A 219 -14.47 28.14 9.21
C HIS A 219 -13.99 27.84 7.77
N ILE A 220 -13.30 28.78 7.11
CA ILE A 220 -12.70 28.57 5.78
C ILE A 220 -11.72 27.40 5.82
N ALA A 221 -10.78 27.40 6.77
CA ALA A 221 -9.77 26.34 6.90
C ALA A 221 -10.41 24.96 7.18
N ARG A 222 -11.44 24.89 8.02
CA ARG A 222 -12.19 23.64 8.25
C ARG A 222 -12.88 23.16 6.98
N VAL A 223 -13.61 24.02 6.28
CA VAL A 223 -14.33 23.64 5.04
C VAL A 223 -13.37 23.22 3.94
N ASP A 224 -12.26 23.93 3.75
CA ASP A 224 -11.26 23.60 2.74
C ASP A 224 -10.63 22.22 3.00
N ARG A 225 -10.21 21.95 4.25
CA ARG A 225 -9.70 20.63 4.66
C ARG A 225 -10.72 19.53 4.38
N LEU A 226 -11.99 19.73 4.78
CA LEU A 226 -13.04 18.74 4.58
C LEU A 226 -13.31 18.46 3.09
N LEU A 227 -13.36 19.49 2.25
CA LEU A 227 -13.57 19.31 0.81
C LEU A 227 -12.35 18.68 0.10
N PHE A 228 -11.12 18.92 0.56
CA PHE A 228 -9.93 18.17 0.11
C PHE A 228 -9.89 16.71 0.63
N ALA A 229 -10.44 16.46 1.81
CA ALA A 229 -10.66 15.10 2.33
C ALA A 229 -11.85 14.39 1.65
N ARG A 230 -12.65 15.11 0.84
CA ARG A 230 -13.90 14.65 0.20
C ARG A 230 -15.03 14.34 1.21
N GLU A 231 -14.94 14.92 2.41
CA GLU A 231 -15.88 14.84 3.54
C GLU A 231 -17.12 15.74 3.33
N VAL A 232 -17.80 15.59 2.19
CA VAL A 232 -18.76 16.60 1.69
C VAL A 232 -19.95 16.81 2.63
N ALA A 233 -20.43 15.78 3.32
CA ALA A 233 -21.54 15.90 4.27
C ALA A 233 -21.19 16.83 5.46
N THR A 234 -20.00 16.64 6.06
CA THR A 234 -19.50 17.48 7.16
C THR A 234 -19.07 18.86 6.67
N ALA A 235 -18.55 18.95 5.44
CA ALA A 235 -18.29 20.24 4.80
C ALA A 235 -19.60 21.04 4.63
N LYS A 236 -20.68 20.45 4.12
CA LYS A 236 -21.96 21.17 3.89
C LYS A 236 -22.58 21.75 5.16
N ARG A 237 -22.40 21.11 6.33
CA ARG A 237 -22.76 21.71 7.63
C ARG A 237 -21.89 22.93 7.95
N SER A 238 -20.57 22.80 7.78
CA SER A 238 -19.60 23.88 8.04
C SER A 238 -19.67 25.06 7.04
N ILE A 239 -20.17 24.84 5.81
CA ILE A 239 -20.36 25.89 4.78
C ILE A 239 -21.38 26.95 5.21
N THR A 240 -22.28 26.64 6.14
CA THR A 240 -23.28 27.60 6.65
C THR A 240 -22.65 28.82 7.33
N PHE A 241 -21.47 28.67 7.95
CA PHE A 241 -20.72 29.75 8.58
C PHE A 241 -19.97 30.65 7.58
N LEU A 242 -19.64 30.13 6.38
CA LEU A 242 -18.99 30.89 5.31
C LEU A 242 -19.91 31.99 4.77
N ALA A 243 -19.34 33.01 4.14
CA ALA A 243 -20.07 34.09 3.48
C ALA A 243 -19.51 34.40 2.08
N GLY A 244 -20.17 35.28 1.33
CA GLY A 244 -19.66 35.85 0.08
C GLY A 244 -19.17 34.83 -0.95
N ALA A 245 -17.97 35.04 -1.49
CA ALA A 245 -17.36 34.16 -2.47
C ALA A 245 -17.01 32.77 -1.90
N GLU A 246 -16.56 32.69 -0.65
CA GLU A 246 -16.20 31.43 0.01
C GLU A 246 -17.39 30.46 0.03
N ARG A 247 -18.57 30.93 0.42
CA ARG A 247 -19.79 30.12 0.42
C ARG A 247 -20.16 29.64 -0.99
N ARG A 248 -19.98 30.47 -2.03
CA ARG A 248 -20.25 30.08 -3.43
C ARG A 248 -19.28 29.00 -3.90
N ARG A 249 -17.97 29.23 -3.78
CA ARG A 249 -16.93 28.28 -4.21
C ARG A 249 -17.05 26.95 -3.47
N ALA A 250 -17.26 26.98 -2.16
CA ALA A 250 -17.42 25.77 -1.37
C ALA A 250 -18.67 24.95 -1.75
N ASN A 251 -19.80 25.61 -2.06
CA ASN A 251 -20.99 24.93 -2.58
C ASN A 251 -20.76 24.29 -3.95
N VAL A 252 -20.21 25.04 -4.92
CA VAL A 252 -19.91 24.49 -6.27
C VAL A 252 -18.94 23.32 -6.18
N ARG A 253 -17.89 23.44 -5.36
CA ARG A 253 -16.92 22.37 -5.08
C ARG A 253 -17.59 21.15 -4.45
N ALA A 254 -18.49 21.34 -3.49
CA ALA A 254 -19.24 20.26 -2.87
C ALA A 254 -20.15 19.52 -3.87
N ASP A 255 -20.83 20.25 -4.77
CA ASP A 255 -21.72 19.65 -5.77
C ASP A 255 -20.95 18.97 -6.92
N LEU A 256 -19.76 19.48 -7.29
CA LEU A 256 -18.82 18.80 -8.19
C LEU A 256 -18.33 17.47 -7.58
N LEU A 257 -17.95 17.47 -6.30
CA LEU A 257 -17.50 16.26 -5.59
C LEU A 257 -18.60 15.21 -5.44
N LEU A 258 -19.87 15.64 -5.32
CA LEU A 258 -21.05 14.76 -5.31
C LEU A 258 -21.50 14.30 -6.71
N GLY A 259 -20.89 14.79 -7.79
CA GLY A 259 -21.28 14.43 -9.16
C GLY A 259 -22.63 15.01 -9.60
N GLY A 260 -23.10 16.09 -8.97
CA GLY A 260 -24.42 16.67 -9.22
C GLY A 260 -24.60 17.10 -10.69
N ALA A 261 -25.74 16.77 -11.30
CA ALA A 261 -25.94 16.91 -12.75
C ALA A 261 -25.75 18.34 -13.31
N LYS A 262 -26.00 19.38 -12.50
CA LYS A 262 -25.80 20.80 -12.85
C LYS A 262 -24.48 21.39 -12.32
N ALA A 263 -23.62 20.59 -11.68
CA ALA A 263 -22.38 21.09 -11.08
C ALA A 263 -21.39 21.61 -12.14
N GLY A 264 -21.39 21.01 -13.33
CA GLY A 264 -20.63 21.51 -14.48
C GLY A 264 -21.08 22.90 -14.96
N ASP A 265 -22.39 23.18 -14.90
CA ASP A 265 -22.95 24.49 -15.25
C ASP A 265 -22.65 25.52 -14.15
N ALA A 266 -22.80 25.12 -12.89
CA ALA A 266 -22.47 25.94 -11.72
C ALA A 266 -20.97 26.30 -11.67
N TYR A 267 -20.09 25.38 -12.07
CA TYR A 267 -18.67 25.66 -12.30
C TYR A 267 -18.44 26.64 -13.44
N ASN A 268 -19.06 26.41 -14.61
CA ASN A 268 -18.94 27.32 -15.77
C ASN A 268 -19.42 28.74 -15.45
N ALA A 269 -20.40 28.90 -14.55
CA ALA A 269 -20.99 30.16 -14.12
C ALA A 269 -20.20 30.90 -13.01
N LEU A 270 -19.10 30.33 -12.50
CA LEU A 270 -18.20 31.05 -11.59
C LEU A 270 -17.32 32.05 -12.36
N GLU A 271 -16.99 33.16 -11.69
CA GLU A 271 -16.01 34.14 -12.17
C GLU A 271 -14.66 33.48 -12.48
N PRO A 272 -13.84 34.01 -13.42
CA PRO A 272 -12.55 33.39 -13.77
C PRO A 272 -11.65 33.11 -12.57
N ASN A 273 -11.59 34.04 -11.61
CA ASN A 273 -10.82 33.88 -10.37
C ASN A 273 -11.45 32.84 -9.42
N ASP A 274 -12.78 32.75 -9.36
CA ASP A 274 -13.48 31.74 -8.56
C ASP A 274 -13.35 30.33 -9.19
N ARG A 275 -13.20 30.23 -10.53
CA ARG A 275 -12.93 28.97 -11.25
C ARG A 275 -11.49 28.48 -11.13
N GLY A 276 -10.53 29.40 -11.11
CA GLY A 276 -9.09 29.11 -10.96
C GLY A 276 -8.66 28.84 -9.52
N GLU A 277 -9.56 28.94 -8.55
CA GLU A 277 -9.30 28.53 -7.17
C GLU A 277 -8.93 27.04 -7.14
N ALA A 278 -7.85 26.69 -6.44
CA ALA A 278 -7.27 25.35 -6.43
C ALA A 278 -8.25 24.23 -6.04
N GLY A 279 -9.02 24.44 -4.96
CA GLY A 279 -10.01 23.49 -4.48
C GLY A 279 -11.15 23.26 -5.47
N VAL A 280 -11.64 24.33 -6.11
CA VAL A 280 -12.66 24.28 -7.17
C VAL A 280 -12.12 23.60 -8.43
N THR A 281 -10.92 23.97 -8.87
CA THR A 281 -10.26 23.44 -10.07
C THR A 281 -10.07 21.93 -9.97
N LEU A 282 -9.53 21.44 -8.85
CA LEU A 282 -9.33 20.01 -8.64
C LEU A 282 -10.65 19.22 -8.62
N ALA A 283 -11.70 19.77 -8.01
CA ALA A 283 -13.03 19.16 -8.02
C ALA A 283 -13.62 19.11 -9.44
N ALA A 284 -13.38 20.13 -10.27
CA ALA A 284 -13.81 20.17 -11.66
C ALA A 284 -13.08 19.13 -12.52
N ILE A 285 -11.75 19.01 -12.38
CA ILE A 285 -10.93 17.97 -13.05
C ILE A 285 -11.49 16.57 -12.73
N ARG A 286 -11.70 16.27 -11.44
CA ARG A 286 -12.27 15.00 -10.98
C ARG A 286 -13.68 14.78 -11.54
N TYR A 287 -14.55 15.80 -11.51
CA TYR A 287 -15.93 15.72 -12.01
C TYR A 287 -15.97 15.35 -13.50
N PHE A 288 -15.24 16.08 -14.35
CA PHE A 288 -15.25 15.83 -15.80
C PHE A 288 -14.58 14.50 -16.15
N ARG A 289 -13.47 14.12 -15.51
CA ARG A 289 -12.87 12.78 -15.67
C ARG A 289 -13.84 11.67 -15.26
N ARG A 290 -14.56 11.82 -14.14
CA ARG A 290 -15.58 10.85 -13.68
C ARG A 290 -16.80 10.75 -14.61
N ARG A 291 -16.96 11.68 -15.55
CA ARG A 291 -18.00 11.69 -16.59
C ARG A 291 -17.52 11.24 -17.98
N GLN A 292 -16.28 10.76 -18.10
CA GLN A 292 -15.64 10.43 -19.40
C GLN A 292 -15.52 11.65 -20.32
N GLU A 293 -15.34 12.84 -19.73
CA GLU A 293 -15.00 14.10 -20.40
C GLU A 293 -13.48 14.39 -20.26
N GLU A 294 -12.60 13.38 -20.39
CA GLU A 294 -11.16 13.53 -20.16
C GLU A 294 -10.48 14.66 -20.97
N PRO A 295 -10.81 14.93 -22.26
CA PRO A 295 -10.26 16.08 -22.97
C PRO A 295 -10.56 17.42 -22.30
N ARG A 296 -11.72 17.54 -21.64
CA ARG A 296 -12.12 18.73 -20.84
C ARG A 296 -11.40 18.76 -19.50
N ALA A 297 -11.24 17.62 -18.85
CA ALA A 297 -10.46 17.50 -17.62
C ALA A 297 -8.98 17.86 -17.85
N ILE A 298 -8.36 17.40 -18.94
CA ILE A 298 -7.01 17.77 -19.38
C ILE A 298 -6.94 19.26 -19.70
N ALA A 299 -7.91 19.82 -20.42
CA ALA A 299 -7.93 21.26 -20.73
C ALA A 299 -7.98 22.15 -19.47
N ILE A 300 -8.64 21.69 -18.39
CA ILE A 300 -8.60 22.37 -17.08
C ILE A 300 -7.26 22.11 -16.39
N ALA A 301 -6.78 20.86 -16.36
CA ALA A 301 -5.53 20.47 -15.68
C ALA A 301 -4.27 21.13 -16.28
N ARG A 302 -4.21 21.40 -17.60
CA ARG A 302 -3.12 22.17 -18.22
C ARG A 302 -3.04 23.63 -17.73
N ASN A 303 -4.11 24.16 -17.13
CA ASN A 303 -4.18 25.52 -16.58
C ASN A 303 -4.16 25.54 -15.05
N ALA A 304 -3.84 24.41 -14.40
CA ALA A 304 -3.67 24.34 -12.96
C ALA A 304 -2.41 25.12 -12.51
N PRO A 305 -2.40 25.72 -11.30
CA PRO A 305 -1.18 26.27 -10.73
C PRO A 305 -0.16 25.15 -10.46
N THR A 306 1.12 25.38 -10.71
CA THR A 306 2.20 24.42 -10.41
C THR A 306 2.96 24.75 -9.11
N ASP A 307 2.58 25.83 -8.43
CA ASP A 307 3.16 26.27 -7.16
C ASP A 307 2.52 25.50 -5.99
N PRO A 308 3.31 24.77 -5.16
CA PRO A 308 2.80 23.99 -4.03
C PRO A 308 1.94 24.81 -3.04
N THR A 309 2.26 26.10 -2.85
CA THR A 309 1.54 26.98 -1.92
C THR A 309 0.12 27.29 -2.41
N PHE A 310 -0.06 27.46 -3.72
CA PHE A 310 -1.37 27.66 -4.34
C PHE A 310 -2.14 26.34 -4.46
N LEU A 311 -1.46 25.22 -4.75
CA LEU A 311 -2.06 23.89 -4.84
C LEU A 311 -2.71 23.43 -3.53
N ARG A 312 -2.16 23.84 -2.37
CA ARG A 312 -2.53 23.53 -0.97
C ARG A 312 -2.52 22.05 -0.54
N GLN A 313 -2.78 21.14 -1.45
CA GLN A 313 -2.77 19.68 -1.25
C GLN A 313 -2.16 18.97 -2.48
N PRO A 314 -0.88 19.18 -2.81
CA PRO A 314 -0.26 18.64 -4.05
C PRO A 314 -0.53 17.16 -4.35
N THR A 315 -0.43 16.26 -3.35
CA THR A 315 -0.78 14.84 -3.48
C THR A 315 -2.19 14.61 -4.06
N ARG A 316 -3.19 15.40 -3.62
CA ARG A 316 -4.58 15.28 -4.11
C ARG A 316 -4.73 15.68 -5.57
N TRP A 317 -3.83 16.51 -6.10
CA TRP A 317 -3.75 16.81 -7.53
C TRP A 317 -3.06 15.70 -8.30
N TRP A 318 -1.96 15.15 -7.76
CA TRP A 318 -1.26 14.01 -8.37
C TRP A 318 -2.19 12.81 -8.58
N GLU A 319 -3.09 12.50 -7.63
CA GLU A 319 -4.15 11.49 -7.80
C GLU A 319 -4.95 11.62 -9.11
N GLU A 320 -5.30 12.84 -9.51
CA GLU A 320 -6.11 13.07 -10.72
C GLU A 320 -5.23 13.23 -11.97
N GLN A 321 -4.06 13.87 -11.84
CA GLN A 321 -3.07 14.04 -12.92
C GLN A 321 -2.56 12.68 -13.42
N GLN A 322 -2.23 11.73 -12.53
CA GLN A 322 -1.86 10.36 -12.91
C GLN A 322 -2.91 9.69 -13.81
N LEU A 323 -4.19 9.84 -13.46
CA LEU A 323 -5.28 9.17 -14.17
C LEU A 323 -5.48 9.77 -15.56
N LEU A 324 -5.34 11.09 -15.70
CA LEU A 324 -5.32 11.77 -17.00
C LEU A 324 -4.07 11.42 -17.83
N MET A 325 -2.90 11.32 -17.20
CA MET A 325 -1.65 10.86 -17.83
C MET A 325 -1.81 9.46 -18.41
N ARG A 326 -2.29 8.49 -17.62
CA ARG A 326 -2.48 7.09 -18.07
C ARG A 326 -3.54 6.99 -19.18
N TRP A 327 -4.61 7.80 -19.12
CA TRP A 327 -5.60 7.91 -20.20
C TRP A 327 -4.98 8.51 -21.49
N ALA A 328 -4.17 9.57 -21.37
CA ALA A 328 -3.49 10.21 -22.49
C ALA A 328 -2.47 9.26 -23.15
N LEU A 329 -1.70 8.48 -22.37
CA LEU A 329 -0.81 7.44 -22.89
C LEU A 329 -1.57 6.39 -23.71
N LYS A 330 -2.68 5.84 -23.17
CA LYS A 330 -3.52 4.86 -23.88
C LYS A 330 -4.05 5.42 -25.21
N ASN A 331 -4.41 6.70 -25.24
CA ASN A 331 -4.92 7.39 -26.44
C ASN A 331 -3.80 8.01 -27.31
N ARG A 332 -2.52 7.69 -27.04
CA ARG A 332 -1.32 8.17 -27.77
C ARG A 332 -1.11 9.69 -27.78
N LEU A 333 -1.74 10.40 -26.84
CA LEU A 333 -1.59 11.84 -26.62
C LEU A 333 -0.35 12.14 -25.78
N TYR A 334 0.83 11.75 -26.27
CA TYR A 334 2.07 11.71 -25.48
C TYR A 334 2.51 13.09 -24.94
N ALA A 335 2.22 14.17 -25.66
CA ALA A 335 2.48 15.54 -25.19
C ALA A 335 1.61 15.92 -23.99
N ASP A 336 0.35 15.47 -23.97
CA ASP A 336 -0.55 15.67 -22.83
C ASP A 336 -0.17 14.77 -21.66
N ALA A 337 0.15 13.50 -21.90
CA ALA A 337 0.66 12.62 -20.86
C ALA A 337 1.91 13.20 -20.18
N TYR A 338 2.85 13.72 -20.97
CA TYR A 338 4.02 14.43 -20.45
C TYR A 338 3.63 15.71 -19.67
N SER A 339 2.65 16.49 -20.14
CA SER A 339 2.18 17.68 -19.44
C SER A 339 1.58 17.34 -18.07
N MET A 340 0.67 16.38 -18.00
CA MET A 340 0.06 15.93 -16.73
C MET A 340 1.10 15.33 -15.78
N ALA A 341 2.14 14.66 -16.30
CA ALA A 341 3.25 14.14 -15.49
C ALA A 341 4.15 15.25 -14.92
N SER A 342 4.54 16.22 -15.75
CA SER A 342 5.57 17.22 -15.43
C SER A 342 5.05 18.48 -14.73
N HIS A 343 3.75 18.77 -14.82
CA HIS A 343 3.12 19.94 -14.18
C HIS A 343 2.49 19.55 -12.83
N HIS A 344 3.21 18.73 -12.06
CA HIS A 344 2.72 18.08 -10.85
C HIS A 344 2.73 18.98 -9.59
N GLY A 345 3.67 19.93 -9.50
CA GLY A 345 3.77 20.88 -8.38
C GLY A 345 3.91 20.21 -7.00
N LEU A 346 4.72 19.15 -6.94
CA LEU A 346 5.02 18.40 -5.72
C LEU A 346 6.38 18.83 -5.18
N GLU A 347 6.56 18.80 -3.87
CA GLU A 347 7.86 19.08 -3.25
C GLU A 347 8.81 17.87 -3.39
N PRO A 348 10.11 18.10 -3.67
CA PRO A 348 11.14 17.05 -3.70
C PRO A 348 11.17 16.21 -2.42
N GLY A 349 11.45 14.91 -2.56
CA GLY A 349 11.54 13.96 -1.44
C GLY A 349 10.24 13.21 -1.14
N SER A 350 9.10 13.65 -1.67
CA SER A 350 7.85 12.87 -1.60
C SER A 350 7.86 11.67 -2.57
N SER A 351 7.16 10.59 -2.19
CA SER A 351 6.93 9.43 -3.05
C SER A 351 6.26 9.80 -4.37
N GLU A 352 5.32 10.73 -4.29
CA GLU A 352 4.56 11.30 -5.40
C GLU A 352 5.47 12.08 -6.34
N PHE A 353 6.39 12.92 -5.82
CA PHE A 353 7.41 13.60 -6.63
C PHE A 353 8.29 12.58 -7.36
N ALA A 354 8.72 11.52 -6.66
CA ALA A 354 9.52 10.46 -7.27
C ALA A 354 8.78 9.71 -8.39
N GLU A 355 7.46 9.49 -8.27
CA GLU A 355 6.67 8.91 -9.37
C GLU A 355 6.42 9.93 -10.51
N ALA A 356 6.21 11.21 -10.19
CA ALA A 356 5.97 12.26 -11.18
C ALA A 356 7.20 12.55 -12.05
N GLU A 357 8.38 12.70 -11.44
CA GLU A 357 9.65 12.85 -12.15
C GLU A 357 9.99 11.58 -12.94
N PHE A 358 9.79 10.38 -12.37
CA PHE A 358 9.98 9.14 -13.12
C PHE A 358 9.11 9.09 -14.38
N ASN A 359 7.79 9.31 -14.25
CA ASN A 359 6.88 9.27 -15.38
C ASN A 359 7.22 10.37 -16.40
N SER A 360 7.55 11.58 -15.95
CA SER A 360 7.97 12.69 -16.83
C SER A 360 9.20 12.32 -17.67
N GLY A 361 10.22 11.76 -17.03
CA GLY A 361 11.44 11.31 -17.69
C GLY A 361 11.21 10.14 -18.65
N TRP A 362 10.44 9.15 -18.23
CA TRP A 362 10.13 7.96 -19.03
C TRP A 362 9.27 8.32 -20.25
N ILE A 363 8.26 9.18 -20.10
CA ILE A 363 7.42 9.65 -21.21
C ILE A 363 8.26 10.47 -22.20
N ALA A 364 9.12 11.37 -21.70
CA ALA A 364 10.04 12.14 -22.53
C ALA A 364 10.98 11.23 -23.35
N LEU A 365 11.61 10.24 -22.71
CA LEU A 365 12.57 9.34 -23.37
C LEU A 365 11.89 8.40 -24.37
N ARG A 366 10.81 7.72 -23.95
CA ARG A 366 10.29 6.55 -24.67
C ARG A 366 9.22 6.89 -25.68
N PHE A 367 8.42 7.93 -25.44
CA PHE A 367 7.32 8.32 -26.33
C PHE A 367 7.61 9.62 -27.10
N LEU A 368 8.18 10.64 -26.45
CA LEU A 368 8.57 11.90 -27.12
C LEU A 368 9.96 11.86 -27.78
N LYS A 369 10.78 10.84 -27.47
CA LYS A 369 12.17 10.66 -27.94
C LYS A 369 13.12 11.82 -27.55
N ASP A 370 12.79 12.59 -26.53
CA ASP A 370 13.58 13.70 -26.01
C ASP A 370 14.43 13.24 -24.82
N ALA A 371 15.59 12.67 -25.14
CA ALA A 371 16.55 12.18 -24.14
C ALA A 371 17.14 13.30 -23.26
N THR A 372 17.18 14.55 -23.74
CA THR A 372 17.70 15.70 -22.96
C THR A 372 16.69 16.19 -21.93
N ARG A 373 15.40 16.17 -22.25
CA ARG A 373 14.34 16.42 -21.27
C ARG A 373 14.23 15.26 -20.28
N ALA A 374 14.33 14.02 -20.75
CA ALA A 374 14.30 12.84 -19.90
C ALA A 374 15.39 12.85 -18.83
N GLU A 375 16.62 13.19 -19.22
CA GLU A 375 17.76 13.28 -18.30
C GLU A 375 17.53 14.29 -17.17
N LYS A 376 16.90 15.44 -17.44
CA LYS A 376 16.58 16.43 -16.38
C LYS A 376 15.68 15.82 -15.31
N HIS A 377 14.62 15.13 -15.71
CA HIS A 377 13.68 14.50 -14.80
C HIS A 377 14.32 13.35 -14.01
N PHE A 378 15.07 12.47 -14.67
CA PHE A 378 15.76 11.39 -13.96
C PHE A 378 16.90 11.90 -13.05
N ALA A 379 17.48 13.06 -13.32
CA ALA A 379 18.43 13.73 -12.43
C ALA A 379 17.74 14.40 -11.22
N ALA A 380 16.60 15.05 -11.41
CA ALA A 380 15.77 15.58 -10.33
C ALA A 380 15.29 14.44 -9.40
N LEU A 381 14.85 13.33 -9.98
CA LEU A 381 14.56 12.09 -9.27
C LEU A 381 15.76 11.61 -8.45
N ALA A 382 16.93 11.44 -9.09
CA ALA A 382 18.15 10.97 -8.42
C ALA A 382 18.61 11.87 -7.26
N GLY A 383 18.40 13.19 -7.37
CA GLY A 383 18.70 14.16 -6.31
C GLY A 383 17.68 14.21 -5.17
N SER A 384 16.55 13.50 -5.28
CA SER A 384 15.41 13.58 -4.33
C SER A 384 15.12 12.29 -3.58
N VAL A 385 15.78 11.17 -3.91
CA VAL A 385 15.46 9.84 -3.34
C VAL A 385 16.66 9.20 -2.65
N SER A 386 16.41 8.55 -1.52
CA SER A 386 17.41 7.82 -0.74
C SER A 386 17.18 6.30 -0.71
N ALA A 387 15.96 5.84 -0.97
CA ALA A 387 15.63 4.42 -0.97
C ALA A 387 16.34 3.69 -2.13
N PRO A 388 17.11 2.60 -1.89
CA PRO A 388 17.97 1.97 -2.91
C PRO A 388 17.28 1.60 -4.23
N ILE A 389 15.99 1.24 -4.18
CA ILE A 389 15.19 0.92 -5.38
C ILE A 389 14.98 2.16 -6.25
N SER A 390 14.63 3.28 -5.63
CA SER A 390 14.41 4.55 -6.32
C SER A 390 15.72 5.12 -6.87
N VAL A 391 16.80 5.04 -6.09
CA VAL A 391 18.15 5.46 -6.51
C VAL A 391 18.66 4.62 -7.68
N SER A 392 18.49 3.29 -7.63
CA SER A 392 18.87 2.41 -8.74
C SER A 392 18.03 2.65 -10.00
N ARG A 393 16.71 2.85 -9.85
CA ARG A 393 15.80 3.21 -10.94
C ARG A 393 16.23 4.53 -11.59
N SER A 394 16.55 5.57 -10.81
CA SER A 394 16.99 6.85 -11.37
C SER A 394 18.31 6.73 -12.13
N TRP A 395 19.31 6.00 -11.60
CA TRP A 395 20.59 5.80 -12.29
C TRP A 395 20.46 4.94 -13.55
N TYR A 396 19.67 3.86 -13.51
CA TYR A 396 19.39 3.02 -14.68
C TYR A 396 18.74 3.83 -15.81
N TRP A 397 17.75 4.67 -15.49
CA TRP A 397 17.06 5.47 -16.52
C TRP A 397 17.85 6.71 -16.95
N LEU A 398 18.72 7.28 -16.11
CA LEU A 398 19.78 8.22 -16.52
C LEU A 398 20.77 7.57 -17.50
N ALA A 399 21.07 6.28 -17.36
CA ALA A 399 21.89 5.54 -18.30
C ALA A 399 21.14 5.28 -19.64
N ARG A 400 19.88 4.86 -19.62
CA ARG A 400 19.02 4.77 -20.83
C ARG A 400 18.92 6.12 -21.57
N ALA A 401 18.93 7.23 -20.85
CA ALA A 401 18.96 8.57 -21.45
C ALA A 401 20.32 8.92 -22.10
N ALA A 402 21.44 8.42 -21.57
CA ALA A 402 22.76 8.54 -22.18
C ALA A 402 22.93 7.62 -23.41
N GLU A 403 22.42 6.38 -23.36
CA GLU A 403 22.33 5.48 -24.53
C GLU A 403 21.60 6.17 -25.69
N ALA A 404 20.45 6.79 -25.43
CA ALA A 404 19.65 7.49 -26.44
C ALA A 404 20.31 8.76 -27.00
N LYS A 405 21.44 9.20 -26.42
CA LYS A 405 22.30 10.28 -26.92
C LYS A 405 23.56 9.79 -27.63
N GLY A 406 23.85 8.48 -27.58
CA GLY A 406 25.10 7.90 -28.07
C GLY A 406 26.30 8.06 -27.13
N ASP A 407 26.09 8.44 -25.86
CA ASP A 407 27.17 8.55 -24.88
C ASP A 407 27.34 7.23 -24.11
N GLU A 408 28.11 6.32 -24.72
CA GLU A 408 28.40 4.99 -24.14
C GLU A 408 29.20 5.07 -22.82
N ALA A 409 30.04 6.09 -22.65
CA ALA A 409 30.89 6.25 -21.48
C ALA A 409 30.04 6.67 -20.26
N LEU A 410 29.24 7.73 -20.41
CA LEU A 410 28.31 8.20 -19.40
C LEU A 410 27.20 7.19 -19.10
N SER A 411 26.75 6.45 -20.13
CA SER A 411 25.84 5.31 -19.97
C SER A 411 26.43 4.23 -19.07
N ARG A 412 27.65 3.75 -19.37
CA ARG A 412 28.34 2.73 -18.56
C ARG A 412 28.59 3.18 -17.12
N GLU A 413 28.97 4.44 -16.91
CA GLU A 413 29.15 5.01 -15.58
C GLU A 413 27.84 5.00 -14.77
N ARG A 414 26.73 5.40 -15.39
CA ARG A 414 25.42 5.46 -14.74
C ARG A 414 24.84 4.08 -14.46
N TYR A 415 25.09 3.08 -15.30
CA TYR A 415 24.77 1.70 -14.96
C TYR A 415 25.63 1.16 -13.81
N ALA A 416 26.92 1.53 -13.70
CA ALA A 416 27.72 1.13 -12.54
C ALA A 416 27.09 1.66 -11.22
N ARG A 417 26.71 2.94 -11.18
CA ARG A 417 25.98 3.55 -10.04
C ARG A 417 24.66 2.85 -9.72
N ALA A 418 23.91 2.39 -10.73
CA ALA A 418 22.69 1.62 -10.52
C ALA A 418 22.97 0.21 -9.98
N ALA A 419 24.04 -0.43 -10.45
CA ALA A 419 24.46 -1.79 -10.11
C ALA A 419 25.01 -1.92 -8.67
N GLU A 420 25.49 -0.84 -8.05
CA GLU A 420 25.79 -0.77 -6.61
C GLU A 420 24.59 -1.22 -5.75
N HIS A 421 23.36 -1.07 -6.25
CA HIS A 421 22.13 -1.55 -5.63
C HIS A 421 21.67 -2.91 -6.19
N ILE A 422 22.58 -3.89 -6.27
CA ILE A 422 22.37 -5.22 -6.87
C ILE A 422 21.19 -6.03 -6.30
N TYR A 423 20.73 -5.71 -5.08
CA TYR A 423 19.53 -6.30 -4.47
C TYR A 423 18.21 -5.67 -4.94
N THR A 424 18.22 -4.93 -6.06
CA THR A 424 17.06 -4.23 -6.63
C THR A 424 16.88 -4.56 -8.11
N PHE A 425 15.64 -4.56 -8.59
CA PHE A 425 15.28 -4.87 -9.99
C PHE A 425 16.13 -4.09 -11.01
N TYR A 426 16.27 -2.79 -10.84
CA TYR A 426 17.05 -1.94 -11.75
C TYR A 426 18.57 -2.10 -11.59
N GLY A 427 19.06 -2.47 -10.41
CA GLY A 427 20.48 -2.74 -10.18
C GLY A 427 20.92 -4.05 -10.81
N GLN A 428 20.06 -5.07 -10.79
CA GLN A 428 20.27 -6.33 -11.50
C GLN A 428 20.33 -6.11 -13.02
N LEU A 429 19.37 -5.35 -13.59
CA LEU A 429 19.41 -4.99 -15.02
C LEU A 429 20.62 -4.13 -15.41
N ALA A 430 21.09 -3.26 -14.51
CA ALA A 430 22.29 -2.45 -14.74
C ALA A 430 23.57 -3.30 -14.73
N ALA A 431 23.70 -4.21 -13.76
CA ALA A 431 24.81 -5.16 -13.65
C ALA A 431 24.89 -6.09 -14.86
N GLU A 432 23.74 -6.59 -15.35
CA GLU A 432 23.66 -7.40 -16.58
C GLU A 432 24.08 -6.61 -17.82
N LYS A 433 23.76 -5.32 -17.92
CA LYS A 433 24.19 -4.46 -19.04
C LYS A 433 25.68 -4.13 -19.06
N ILE A 434 26.35 -4.01 -17.90
CA ILE A 434 27.80 -3.71 -17.84
C ILE A 434 28.68 -4.95 -17.80
N GLY A 435 28.17 -6.05 -17.25
CA GLY A 435 28.85 -7.34 -17.10
C GLY A 435 30.04 -7.32 -16.13
N GLY A 436 30.86 -8.36 -16.21
CA GLY A 436 32.08 -8.50 -15.40
C GLY A 436 31.79 -8.60 -13.91
N ASP A 437 32.63 -7.95 -13.09
CA ASP A 437 32.60 -8.05 -11.63
C ASP A 437 31.29 -7.54 -10.99
N ALA A 438 30.49 -6.74 -11.69
CA ALA A 438 29.15 -6.35 -11.22
C ALA A 438 28.21 -7.55 -11.02
N LEU A 439 28.47 -8.69 -11.68
CA LEU A 439 27.74 -9.95 -11.53
C LEU A 439 28.42 -10.93 -10.56
N THR A 440 29.58 -10.59 -9.98
CA THR A 440 30.33 -11.48 -9.07
C THR A 440 30.06 -11.22 -7.59
N ILE A 441 29.25 -10.20 -7.26
CA ILE A 441 28.84 -9.89 -5.89
C ILE A 441 28.12 -11.10 -5.28
N ALA A 442 28.77 -11.74 -4.31
CA ALA A 442 28.28 -12.91 -3.61
C ALA A 442 27.03 -12.58 -2.79
N PHE A 443 26.15 -13.57 -2.60
CA PHE A 443 25.21 -13.53 -1.48
C PHE A 443 26.01 -13.74 -0.18
N GLU A 444 26.43 -12.64 0.45
CA GLU A 444 27.22 -12.68 1.68
C GLU A 444 26.39 -13.18 2.87
N ALA A 445 27.04 -13.87 3.81
CA ALA A 445 26.47 -14.20 5.10
C ALA A 445 26.84 -13.09 6.09
N GLY A 446 25.84 -12.42 6.67
CA GLY A 446 26.05 -11.38 7.67
C GLY A 446 26.80 -11.90 8.88
N ALA A 447 27.63 -11.03 9.48
CA ALA A 447 28.36 -11.34 10.70
C ALA A 447 27.41 -11.85 11.82
N PRO A 448 27.89 -12.71 12.72
CA PRO A 448 27.15 -13.05 13.93
C PRO A 448 27.06 -11.82 14.85
N SER A 449 26.00 -11.76 15.65
CA SER A 449 25.83 -10.74 16.69
C SER A 449 26.95 -10.81 17.74
N THR A 450 27.53 -9.66 18.06
CA THR A 450 28.56 -9.53 19.09
C THR A 450 27.94 -9.58 20.50
N PRO A 451 28.76 -9.75 21.56
CA PRO A 451 28.27 -9.61 22.94
C PRO A 451 27.67 -8.23 23.24
N GLU A 452 28.14 -7.18 22.55
CA GLU A 452 27.62 -5.82 22.68
C GLU A 452 26.24 -5.69 22.03
N ASP A 453 26.06 -6.21 20.81
CA ASP A 453 24.75 -6.26 20.15
C ASP A 453 23.72 -7.02 21.00
N LYS A 454 24.12 -8.17 21.56
CA LYS A 454 23.30 -9.00 22.45
C LYS A 454 22.90 -8.26 23.73
N ALA A 455 23.82 -7.51 24.33
CA ALA A 455 23.55 -6.71 25.52
C ALA A 455 22.62 -5.52 25.21
N LYS A 456 22.85 -4.81 24.10
CA LYS A 456 22.05 -3.67 23.65
C LYS A 456 20.65 -4.07 23.21
N PHE A 457 20.50 -5.16 22.44
CA PHE A 457 19.21 -5.75 22.13
C PHE A 457 18.49 -6.20 23.40
N GLY A 458 19.18 -6.95 24.27
CA GLY A 458 18.61 -7.52 25.48
C GLY A 458 18.26 -6.53 26.60
N SER A 459 18.76 -5.29 26.58
CA SER A 459 18.49 -4.28 27.61
C SER A 459 17.18 -3.52 27.42
N ARG A 460 16.57 -3.56 26.23
CA ARG A 460 15.29 -2.90 25.95
C ARG A 460 14.14 -3.65 26.64
N PRO A 461 13.31 -3.03 27.51
CA PRO A 461 12.21 -3.71 28.20
C PRO A 461 11.22 -4.41 27.27
N ALA A 462 10.95 -3.82 26.10
CA ALA A 462 10.12 -4.42 25.07
C ALA A 462 10.66 -5.77 24.55
N VAL A 463 11.99 -5.99 24.55
CA VAL A 463 12.61 -7.26 24.11
C VAL A 463 12.38 -8.39 25.14
N ALA A 464 12.26 -8.07 26.43
CA ALA A 464 11.83 -9.06 27.43
C ALA A 464 10.39 -9.51 27.15
N ALA A 465 9.48 -8.57 26.91
CA ALA A 465 8.10 -8.88 26.51
C ALA A 465 8.04 -9.66 25.18
N LEU A 466 8.81 -9.27 24.16
CA LEU A 466 8.86 -9.99 22.87
C LEU A 466 9.31 -11.46 23.03
N ARG A 467 10.29 -11.71 23.90
CA ARG A 467 10.75 -13.06 24.24
C ARG A 467 9.63 -13.88 24.91
N MET A 468 8.99 -13.32 25.94
CA MET A 468 7.84 -13.94 26.62
C MET A 468 6.67 -14.23 25.67
N LEU A 469 6.47 -13.38 24.65
CA LEU A 469 5.42 -13.55 23.65
C LEU A 469 5.58 -14.81 22.78
N THR A 470 6.79 -15.39 22.69
CA THR A 470 7.01 -16.67 22.01
C THR A 470 6.38 -17.87 22.74
N GLU A 471 6.34 -17.85 24.08
CA GLU A 471 5.67 -18.85 24.92
C GLU A 471 4.15 -18.58 25.03
N VAL A 472 3.76 -17.31 25.08
CA VAL A 472 2.36 -16.87 25.16
C VAL A 472 1.59 -17.13 23.85
N GLY A 473 2.29 -17.32 22.73
CA GLY A 473 1.71 -17.71 21.45
C GLY A 473 0.72 -16.69 20.87
N ASP A 474 0.95 -15.39 21.12
CA ASP A 474 0.10 -14.30 20.60
C ASP A 474 0.79 -13.61 19.42
N ASP A 475 0.45 -14.03 18.20
CA ASP A 475 1.01 -13.47 16.97
C ASP A 475 0.83 -11.95 16.85
N ARG A 476 -0.30 -11.41 17.31
CA ARG A 476 -0.62 -9.98 17.19
C ARG A 476 0.27 -9.18 18.12
N ALA A 477 0.36 -9.58 19.39
CA ALA A 477 1.25 -8.91 20.33
C ALA A 477 2.72 -9.08 19.91
N PHE A 478 3.14 -10.27 19.48
CA PHE A 478 4.51 -10.50 18.98
C PHE A 478 4.84 -9.56 17.81
N LEU A 479 3.94 -9.40 16.84
CA LEU A 479 4.06 -8.45 15.74
C LEU A 479 4.20 -7.00 16.21
N ILE A 480 3.31 -6.55 17.11
CA ILE A 480 3.29 -5.17 17.61
C ILE A 480 4.59 -4.84 18.35
N PHE A 481 5.08 -5.74 19.21
CA PHE A 481 6.36 -5.56 19.90
C PHE A 481 7.55 -5.63 18.92
N ALA A 482 7.57 -6.60 18.01
CA ALA A 482 8.69 -6.76 17.07
C ALA A 482 8.86 -5.53 16.15
N TYR A 483 7.76 -4.95 15.67
CA TYR A 483 7.80 -3.76 14.80
C TYR A 483 8.25 -2.52 15.59
N HIS A 484 7.77 -2.34 16.82
CA HIS A 484 8.24 -1.27 17.72
C HIS A 484 9.72 -1.42 18.08
N ILE A 485 10.24 -2.65 18.11
CA ILE A 485 11.65 -2.93 18.37
C ILE A 485 12.50 -2.70 17.12
N ASP A 486 12.07 -3.12 15.92
CA ASP A 486 12.88 -3.02 14.70
C ASP A 486 13.11 -1.57 14.23
N ASP A 487 12.15 -0.66 14.46
CA ASP A 487 12.29 0.79 14.28
C ASP A 487 13.29 1.44 15.29
N LYS A 488 13.84 0.66 16.24
CA LYS A 488 14.78 1.12 17.29
C LYS A 488 16.15 0.43 17.24
N LEU A 489 16.46 -0.40 16.22
CA LEU A 489 17.74 -1.12 16.10
C LEU A 489 18.71 -0.40 15.14
N GLU A 490 20.01 -0.43 15.44
CA GLU A 490 21.03 0.34 14.70
C GLU A 490 22.07 -0.53 14.00
N THR A 491 22.42 -1.70 14.56
CA THR A 491 23.50 -2.55 14.02
C THR A 491 22.96 -3.79 13.29
N PRO A 492 23.68 -4.36 12.30
CA PRO A 492 23.34 -5.66 11.72
C PRO A 492 23.28 -6.79 12.76
N GLY A 493 24.04 -6.68 13.87
CA GLY A 493 24.03 -7.64 14.97
C GLY A 493 22.79 -7.54 15.85
N GLU A 494 22.23 -6.35 16.05
CA GLU A 494 20.91 -6.18 16.71
C GLU A 494 19.80 -6.76 15.82
N PHE A 495 19.82 -6.48 14.51
CA PHE A 495 18.87 -7.07 13.57
C PHE A 495 19.02 -8.59 13.45
N ARG A 496 20.22 -9.17 13.67
CA ARG A 496 20.44 -10.62 13.77
C ARG A 496 19.69 -11.23 14.95
N GLU A 497 19.75 -10.61 16.14
CA GLU A 497 19.04 -11.14 17.32
C GLU A 497 17.52 -11.17 17.12
N LEU A 498 16.96 -10.13 16.49
CA LEU A 498 15.53 -10.11 16.15
C LEU A 498 15.20 -11.14 15.06
N PHE A 499 16.04 -11.29 14.04
CA PHE A 499 15.90 -12.30 12.98
C PHE A 499 15.89 -13.72 13.58
N ASP A 500 16.85 -14.06 14.43
CA ASP A 500 16.97 -15.40 15.00
C ASP A 500 15.77 -15.71 15.91
N LEU A 501 15.32 -14.73 16.73
CA LEU A 501 14.11 -14.85 17.55
C LEU A 501 12.84 -15.02 16.71
N ALA A 502 12.68 -14.23 15.63
CA ALA A 502 11.54 -14.30 14.73
C ALA A 502 11.49 -15.63 13.95
N MET A 503 12.64 -16.12 13.49
CA MET A 503 12.74 -17.42 12.81
C MET A 503 12.46 -18.58 13.77
N ALA A 504 12.94 -18.52 15.01
CA ALA A 504 12.64 -19.50 16.05
C ALA A 504 11.15 -19.52 16.44
N ALA A 505 10.50 -18.34 16.49
CA ALA A 505 9.06 -18.20 16.73
C ALA A 505 8.17 -18.61 15.54
N GLY A 506 8.74 -18.99 14.39
CA GLY A 506 7.99 -19.32 13.18
C GLY A 506 7.36 -18.10 12.48
N ALA A 507 7.91 -16.90 12.72
CA ALA A 507 7.43 -15.61 12.21
C ALA A 507 8.41 -14.98 11.19
N PRO A 508 8.74 -15.64 10.06
CA PRO A 508 9.73 -15.16 9.08
C PRO A 508 9.36 -13.80 8.42
N HIS A 509 8.10 -13.39 8.50
CA HIS A 509 7.64 -12.07 8.06
C HIS A 509 8.16 -10.92 8.93
N VAL A 510 8.34 -11.15 10.23
CA VAL A 510 9.07 -10.20 11.09
C VAL A 510 10.53 -10.08 10.64
N ALA A 511 11.18 -11.18 10.26
CA ALA A 511 12.53 -11.14 9.70
C ALA A 511 12.60 -10.40 8.35
N VAL A 512 11.61 -10.56 7.46
CA VAL A 512 11.51 -9.78 6.20
C VAL A 512 11.37 -8.28 6.48
N ARG A 513 10.49 -7.86 7.42
CA ARG A 513 10.39 -6.43 7.80
C ARG A 513 11.68 -5.94 8.44
N ALA A 514 12.25 -6.65 9.41
CA ALA A 514 13.48 -6.27 10.09
C ALA A 514 14.62 -5.99 9.10
N GLY A 515 14.80 -6.85 8.08
CA GLY A 515 15.77 -6.60 7.01
C GLY A 515 15.46 -5.43 6.08
N LYS A 516 14.18 -5.05 5.91
CA LYS A 516 13.77 -3.82 5.20
C LYS A 516 14.03 -2.56 6.02
N VAL A 517 13.90 -2.62 7.35
CA VAL A 517 14.23 -1.50 8.26
C VAL A 517 15.75 -1.34 8.36
N ALA A 518 16.49 -2.46 8.54
CA ALA A 518 17.95 -2.49 8.49
C ALA A 518 18.52 -1.87 7.20
N ALA A 519 17.87 -2.09 6.04
CA ALA A 519 18.25 -1.47 4.78
C ALA A 519 18.15 0.07 4.77
N ARG A 520 17.25 0.65 5.57
CA ARG A 520 17.07 2.11 5.73
C ARG A 520 18.06 2.68 6.76
N ALA A 521 18.35 1.93 7.82
CA ALA A 521 19.30 2.28 8.87
C ALA A 521 20.79 2.16 8.44
N GLY A 522 21.09 1.73 7.21
CA GLY A 522 22.45 1.42 6.75
C GLY A 522 23.01 0.09 7.29
N ALA A 523 22.22 -0.63 8.09
CA ALA A 523 22.55 -1.90 8.73
C ALA A 523 22.23 -3.13 7.86
N PHE A 524 22.18 -2.98 6.54
CA PHE A 524 21.71 -4.04 5.63
C PHE A 524 22.54 -5.32 5.75
N SER A 525 21.85 -6.46 5.86
CA SER A 525 22.46 -7.77 5.63
C SER A 525 21.54 -8.64 4.78
N ALA A 526 22.08 -9.18 3.68
CA ALA A 526 21.30 -9.91 2.69
C ALA A 526 20.66 -11.17 3.28
N ASP A 527 21.38 -11.88 4.14
CA ASP A 527 20.93 -13.14 4.73
C ASP A 527 19.82 -12.96 5.78
N ILE A 528 19.74 -11.75 6.37
CA ILE A 528 18.64 -11.29 7.23
C ILE A 528 17.43 -10.85 6.39
N ALA A 529 17.65 -10.04 5.35
CA ALA A 529 16.57 -9.45 4.53
C ALA A 529 15.88 -10.45 3.57
N TYR A 530 16.50 -11.62 3.34
CA TYR A 530 15.99 -12.71 2.52
C TYR A 530 16.01 -14.04 3.30
N PRO A 531 15.13 -14.19 4.33
CA PRO A 531 14.95 -15.45 5.02
C PRO A 531 14.42 -16.52 4.06
N THR A 532 14.66 -17.78 4.40
CA THR A 532 14.24 -18.95 3.61
C THR A 532 13.31 -19.84 4.42
N ILE A 533 12.12 -20.13 3.88
CA ILE A 533 11.23 -21.19 4.39
C ILE A 533 11.43 -22.50 3.63
N THR A 534 10.97 -23.62 4.20
CA THR A 534 10.97 -24.92 3.52
C THR A 534 9.94 -24.93 2.38
N VAL A 535 10.42 -25.04 1.14
CA VAL A 535 9.57 -25.33 -0.02
C VAL A 535 9.40 -26.85 -0.14
N PRO A 536 8.18 -27.42 -0.03
CA PRO A 536 7.97 -28.85 -0.17
C PRO A 536 8.17 -29.31 -1.63
N LYS A 537 8.62 -30.55 -1.82
CA LYS A 537 8.84 -31.13 -3.17
C LYS A 537 7.57 -31.11 -4.03
N GLN A 538 6.41 -31.24 -3.38
CA GLN A 538 5.08 -31.19 -3.98
C GLN A 538 4.71 -29.81 -4.55
N ALA A 539 5.32 -28.73 -4.05
CA ALA A 539 5.21 -27.38 -4.63
C ALA A 539 6.27 -27.17 -5.73
N ALA A 540 7.53 -27.50 -5.43
CA ALA A 540 8.67 -27.35 -6.33
C ALA A 540 8.59 -28.19 -7.63
N GLN A 541 7.67 -29.15 -7.72
CA GLN A 541 7.41 -29.87 -8.97
C GLN A 541 6.65 -29.03 -10.02
N TYR A 542 6.01 -27.92 -9.64
CA TYR A 542 5.17 -27.10 -10.54
C TYR A 542 5.88 -25.88 -11.11
N VAL A 543 6.76 -25.28 -10.30
CA VAL A 543 7.60 -24.11 -10.62
C VAL A 543 8.88 -24.17 -9.77
N PRO A 544 10.01 -23.56 -10.19
CA PRO A 544 11.26 -23.59 -9.43
C PRO A 544 11.14 -22.95 -8.03
N ALA A 545 11.91 -23.46 -7.08
CA ALA A 545 11.81 -23.07 -5.67
C ALA A 545 12.14 -21.58 -5.43
N GLU A 546 13.02 -20.98 -6.22
CA GLU A 546 13.30 -19.54 -6.13
C GLU A 546 12.11 -18.67 -6.52
N ILE A 547 11.26 -19.13 -7.46
CA ILE A 547 10.05 -18.43 -7.88
C ILE A 547 9.00 -18.53 -6.77
N ILE A 548 8.85 -19.71 -6.17
CA ILE A 548 7.94 -19.93 -5.03
C ILE A 548 8.31 -19.02 -3.87
N LEU A 549 9.61 -18.94 -3.52
CA LEU A 549 10.10 -18.05 -2.47
C LEU A 549 9.94 -16.57 -2.86
N GLY A 550 10.28 -16.21 -4.10
CA GLY A 550 10.22 -14.83 -4.58
C GLY A 550 8.81 -14.25 -4.65
N LEU A 551 7.82 -15.08 -4.99
CA LEU A 551 6.40 -14.73 -4.94
C LEU A 551 5.87 -14.75 -3.51
N SER A 552 6.17 -15.77 -2.70
CA SER A 552 5.68 -15.83 -1.30
C SER A 552 6.20 -14.69 -0.43
N ARG A 553 7.43 -14.18 -0.69
CA ARG A 553 7.96 -12.96 -0.07
C ARG A 553 7.11 -11.72 -0.41
N GLN A 554 6.59 -11.64 -1.64
CA GLN A 554 5.80 -10.51 -2.10
C GLN A 554 4.33 -10.59 -1.66
N GLU A 555 3.75 -11.80 -1.59
CA GLU A 555 2.35 -12.01 -1.21
C GLU A 555 2.09 -11.89 0.30
N SER A 556 2.99 -12.40 1.13
CA SER A 556 2.75 -12.57 2.56
C SER A 556 3.93 -12.23 3.45
N GLU A 557 5.08 -11.86 2.88
CA GLU A 557 6.37 -11.83 3.57
C GLU A 557 6.72 -13.17 4.26
N PHE A 558 6.16 -14.28 3.76
CA PHE A 558 6.14 -15.60 4.39
C PHE A 558 5.30 -15.75 5.66
N ASN A 559 4.33 -14.87 5.93
CA ASN A 559 3.34 -15.09 7.00
C ASN A 559 2.34 -16.20 6.59
N PRO A 560 2.35 -17.39 7.23
CA PRO A 560 1.43 -18.48 6.86
C PRO A 560 -0.03 -18.19 7.22
N ARG A 561 -0.28 -17.24 8.13
CA ARG A 561 -1.60 -16.83 8.60
C ARG A 561 -2.10 -15.54 7.93
N ALA A 562 -1.38 -15.03 6.92
CA ALA A 562 -1.76 -13.81 6.20
C ALA A 562 -3.17 -13.88 5.59
N TYR A 563 -3.96 -12.83 5.78
CA TYR A 563 -5.34 -12.71 5.30
C TYR A 563 -5.61 -11.30 4.78
N SER A 564 -6.00 -11.17 3.51
CA SER A 564 -6.29 -9.87 2.89
C SER A 564 -7.77 -9.46 3.02
N ARG A 565 -8.08 -8.17 2.83
CA ARG A 565 -9.48 -7.68 2.73
C ARG A 565 -10.27 -8.41 1.62
N ALA A 566 -9.61 -8.81 0.53
CA ALA A 566 -10.20 -9.59 -0.56
C ALA A 566 -10.39 -11.10 -0.24
N GLY A 567 -10.07 -11.53 0.98
CA GLY A 567 -10.28 -12.90 1.44
C GLY A 567 -9.19 -13.91 1.03
N ALA A 568 -8.08 -13.44 0.46
CA ALA A 568 -6.92 -14.23 0.09
C ALA A 568 -6.17 -14.77 1.32
N ARG A 569 -5.44 -15.91 1.17
CA ARG A 569 -4.98 -16.71 2.32
C ARG A 569 -3.54 -17.24 2.21
N GLY A 570 -2.80 -17.10 3.30
CA GLY A 570 -1.52 -17.75 3.56
C GLY A 570 -0.37 -17.32 2.64
N LEU A 571 0.64 -18.19 2.53
CA LEU A 571 1.96 -17.86 1.98
C LEU A 571 1.94 -17.28 0.56
N MET A 572 1.09 -17.82 -0.33
CA MET A 572 0.92 -17.35 -1.71
C MET A 572 -0.44 -16.68 -1.93
N GLN A 573 -1.03 -16.08 -0.88
CA GLN A 573 -2.32 -15.35 -0.91
C GLN A 573 -3.39 -15.96 -1.84
N LEU A 574 -3.74 -17.21 -1.57
CA LEU A 574 -4.73 -17.94 -2.36
C LEU A 574 -6.16 -17.46 -2.08
N ILE A 575 -6.85 -16.97 -3.11
CA ILE A 575 -8.30 -16.77 -3.08
C ILE A 575 -8.99 -18.15 -2.99
N PRO A 576 -9.95 -18.36 -2.06
CA PRO A 576 -10.57 -19.66 -1.83
C PRO A 576 -11.19 -20.34 -3.07
N ALA A 577 -11.79 -19.58 -3.99
CA ALA A 577 -12.36 -20.10 -5.23
C ALA A 577 -11.27 -20.59 -6.20
N THR A 578 -10.25 -19.76 -6.46
CA THR A 578 -9.07 -20.12 -7.26
C THR A 578 -8.41 -21.38 -6.72
N ALA A 579 -8.20 -21.46 -5.40
CA ALA A 579 -7.65 -22.65 -4.75
C ALA A 579 -8.52 -23.91 -4.92
N GLN A 580 -9.85 -23.78 -4.86
CA GLN A 580 -10.78 -24.90 -5.06
C GLN A 580 -10.72 -25.45 -6.49
N ILE A 581 -10.70 -24.56 -7.49
CA ILE A 581 -10.72 -24.96 -8.89
C ILE A 581 -9.33 -25.49 -9.32
N THR A 582 -8.23 -24.90 -8.82
CA THR A 582 -6.87 -25.45 -9.00
C THR A 582 -6.75 -26.83 -8.35
N ALA A 583 -7.22 -27.01 -7.11
CA ALA A 583 -7.22 -28.32 -6.46
C ALA A 583 -8.01 -29.36 -7.28
N LYS A 584 -9.19 -28.99 -7.80
CA LYS A 584 -9.98 -29.84 -8.70
C LYS A 584 -9.24 -30.22 -9.98
N LYS A 585 -8.51 -29.27 -10.61
CA LYS A 585 -7.72 -29.54 -11.83
C LYS A 585 -6.55 -30.49 -11.59
N GLU A 586 -5.88 -30.39 -10.44
CA GLU A 586 -4.77 -31.27 -10.06
C GLU A 586 -5.20 -32.60 -9.39
N GLY A 587 -6.51 -32.86 -9.27
CA GLY A 587 -7.02 -34.03 -8.54
C GLY A 587 -6.75 -34.02 -7.03
N LEU A 588 -6.43 -32.85 -6.46
CA LEU A 588 -6.09 -32.66 -5.05
C LEU A 588 -7.34 -32.40 -4.20
N PRO A 589 -7.38 -32.88 -2.94
CA PRO A 589 -8.50 -32.61 -2.03
C PRO A 589 -8.52 -31.15 -1.60
N TYR A 590 -9.58 -30.41 -1.92
CA TYR A 590 -9.74 -29.03 -1.47
C TYR A 590 -10.01 -28.95 0.03
N ARG A 591 -9.16 -28.23 0.76
CA ARG A 591 -9.26 -27.96 2.20
C ARG A 591 -9.14 -26.44 2.43
N ARG A 592 -10.24 -25.76 2.75
CA ARG A 592 -10.27 -24.28 2.88
C ARG A 592 -9.43 -23.74 4.03
N ASP A 593 -9.44 -24.42 5.17
CA ASP A 593 -8.76 -23.93 6.39
C ASP A 593 -7.26 -24.25 6.37
N ALA A 594 -6.88 -25.32 5.67
CA ALA A 594 -5.50 -25.66 5.34
C ALA A 594 -4.79 -24.56 4.52
N LEU A 595 -5.52 -23.61 3.89
CA LEU A 595 -4.92 -22.43 3.28
C LEU A 595 -4.26 -21.48 4.29
N LEU A 596 -4.58 -21.58 5.59
CA LEU A 596 -3.98 -20.81 6.69
C LEU A 596 -3.29 -21.71 7.74
N SER A 597 -3.74 -22.96 7.91
CA SER A 597 -3.17 -23.89 8.92
C SER A 597 -2.14 -24.88 8.38
N ASP A 598 -1.98 -25.02 7.07
CA ASP A 598 -1.04 -25.95 6.42
C ASP A 598 -0.20 -25.22 5.36
N PRO A 599 0.97 -24.67 5.75
CA PRO A 599 1.87 -23.96 4.85
C PRO A 599 2.28 -24.77 3.61
N HIS A 600 2.47 -26.08 3.76
CA HIS A 600 2.87 -26.96 2.64
C HIS A 600 1.73 -27.12 1.62
N TYR A 601 0.48 -27.24 2.09
CA TYR A 601 -0.69 -27.28 1.22
C TYR A 601 -0.91 -25.94 0.51
N ASN A 602 -0.77 -24.80 1.21
CA ASN A 602 -0.85 -23.47 0.59
C ASN A 602 0.17 -23.32 -0.55
N LEU A 603 1.46 -23.61 -0.28
CA LEU A 603 2.52 -23.58 -1.29
C LEU A 603 2.25 -24.53 -2.47
N THR A 604 1.70 -25.72 -2.21
CA THR A 604 1.42 -26.72 -3.25
C THR A 604 0.33 -26.24 -4.21
N ILE A 605 -0.80 -25.73 -3.69
CA ILE A 605 -1.89 -25.22 -4.52
C ILE A 605 -1.48 -23.91 -5.22
N GLY A 606 -0.74 -23.03 -4.56
CA GLY A 606 -0.26 -21.78 -5.14
C GLY A 606 0.72 -22.00 -6.28
N SER A 607 1.63 -22.97 -6.14
CA SER A 607 2.59 -23.35 -7.18
C SER A 607 1.91 -23.99 -8.39
N ALA A 608 0.87 -24.81 -8.18
CA ALA A 608 0.06 -25.36 -9.25
C ALA A 608 -0.70 -24.26 -10.03
N HIS A 609 -1.36 -23.33 -9.32
CA HIS A 609 -2.05 -22.20 -9.95
C HIS A 609 -1.09 -21.33 -10.76
N LEU A 610 0.09 -21.01 -10.21
CA LEU A 610 1.13 -20.27 -10.93
C LEU A 610 1.56 -21.00 -12.21
N SER A 611 1.73 -22.33 -12.15
CA SER A 611 2.08 -23.16 -13.32
C SER A 611 1.01 -23.13 -14.43
N HIS A 612 -0.28 -23.02 -14.07
CA HIS A 612 -1.37 -22.81 -15.04
C HIS A 612 -1.24 -21.45 -15.75
N LEU A 613 -0.89 -20.39 -15.03
CA LEU A 613 -0.65 -19.06 -15.61
C LEU A 613 0.62 -19.02 -16.48
N VAL A 614 1.72 -19.64 -16.04
CA VAL A 614 2.94 -19.83 -16.86
C VAL A 614 2.59 -20.49 -18.20
N SER A 615 1.75 -21.53 -18.17
CA SER A 615 1.29 -22.24 -19.36
C SER A 615 0.45 -21.33 -20.27
N LYS A 616 -0.51 -20.60 -19.69
CA LYS A 616 -1.41 -19.67 -20.40
C LYS A 616 -0.65 -18.57 -21.15
N TYR A 617 0.45 -18.08 -20.59
CA TYR A 617 1.29 -17.03 -21.18
C TYR A 617 2.54 -17.54 -21.91
N SER A 618 2.56 -18.83 -22.27
CA SER A 618 3.64 -19.46 -23.06
C SER A 618 5.03 -19.28 -22.42
N GLY A 619 5.08 -19.33 -21.09
CA GLY A 619 6.29 -19.17 -20.29
C GLY A 619 6.62 -17.74 -19.85
N SER A 620 5.86 -16.70 -20.27
CA SER A 620 6.20 -15.31 -19.92
C SER A 620 5.93 -14.98 -18.45
N TRP A 621 6.99 -14.76 -17.68
CA TRP A 621 6.90 -14.38 -16.26
C TRP A 621 6.23 -13.03 -16.05
N VAL A 622 6.52 -12.04 -16.90
CA VAL A 622 5.92 -10.70 -16.84
C VAL A 622 4.39 -10.77 -16.87
N MET A 623 3.84 -11.49 -17.85
CA MET A 623 2.39 -11.68 -17.99
C MET A 623 1.82 -12.59 -16.89
N THR A 624 2.58 -13.62 -16.48
CA THR A 624 2.20 -14.55 -15.40
C THR A 624 2.01 -13.83 -14.06
N PHE A 625 3.00 -13.03 -13.63
CA PHE A 625 2.95 -12.31 -12.35
C PHE A 625 1.94 -11.16 -12.40
N ALA A 626 1.80 -10.49 -13.55
CA ALA A 626 0.74 -9.51 -13.76
C ALA A 626 -0.67 -10.14 -13.63
N ALA A 627 -0.86 -11.35 -14.16
CA ALA A 627 -2.13 -12.08 -14.05
C ALA A 627 -2.37 -12.67 -12.64
N TYR A 628 -1.32 -13.03 -11.90
CA TYR A 628 -1.45 -13.54 -10.53
C TYR A 628 -2.01 -12.46 -9.60
N ASN A 629 -1.51 -11.23 -9.70
CA ASN A 629 -1.96 -10.10 -8.88
C ASN A 629 -3.24 -9.43 -9.41
N ALA A 630 -3.39 -9.22 -10.74
CA ALA A 630 -4.50 -8.44 -11.31
C ALA A 630 -5.56 -9.26 -12.07
N GLY A 631 -5.42 -10.59 -12.16
CA GLY A 631 -6.29 -11.46 -12.97
C GLY A 631 -5.99 -11.41 -14.47
N ALA A 632 -6.27 -12.49 -15.20
CA ALA A 632 -5.88 -12.57 -16.61
C ALA A 632 -6.60 -11.54 -17.50
N ASN A 633 -7.83 -11.18 -17.14
CA ASN A 633 -8.64 -10.20 -17.88
C ASN A 633 -7.97 -8.81 -17.95
N ARG A 634 -7.23 -8.41 -16.91
CA ARG A 634 -6.45 -7.15 -16.92
C ARG A 634 -5.24 -7.26 -17.85
N VAL A 635 -4.52 -8.39 -17.82
CA VAL A 635 -3.41 -8.63 -18.74
C VAL A 635 -3.88 -8.62 -20.19
N THR A 636 -5.04 -9.20 -20.52
CA THR A 636 -5.63 -9.10 -21.87
C THR A 636 -5.90 -7.65 -22.27
N GLN A 637 -6.54 -6.85 -21.41
CA GLN A 637 -6.79 -5.42 -21.64
C GLN A 637 -5.49 -4.59 -21.82
N TRP A 638 -4.40 -5.00 -21.17
CA TRP A 638 -3.09 -4.35 -21.30
C TRP A 638 -2.34 -4.79 -22.57
N VAL A 639 -2.50 -6.04 -23.02
CA VAL A 639 -2.02 -6.50 -24.33
C VAL A 639 -2.75 -5.79 -25.47
N GLU A 640 -4.07 -5.61 -25.36
CA GLU A 640 -4.87 -4.84 -26.33
C GLU A 640 -4.45 -3.36 -26.39
N ALA A 641 -4.12 -2.75 -25.24
CA ALA A 641 -3.77 -1.33 -25.15
C ALA A 641 -2.32 -1.01 -25.54
N TYR A 642 -1.37 -1.90 -25.19
CA TYR A 642 0.08 -1.63 -25.25
C TYR A 642 0.86 -2.61 -26.15
N GLY A 643 0.19 -3.62 -26.71
CA GLY A 643 0.80 -4.73 -27.44
C GLY A 643 1.22 -5.90 -26.53
N ASP A 644 1.49 -7.06 -27.13
CA ASP A 644 2.00 -8.24 -26.42
C ASP A 644 3.50 -8.07 -26.11
N PRO A 645 3.95 -8.14 -24.84
CA PRO A 645 5.37 -7.97 -24.47
C PRO A 645 6.29 -9.06 -25.04
N ARG A 646 5.71 -10.16 -25.57
CA ARG A 646 6.43 -11.23 -26.26
C ARG A 646 6.67 -10.91 -27.74
N SER A 647 6.01 -9.90 -28.30
CA SER A 647 6.28 -9.40 -29.65
C SER A 647 7.62 -8.66 -29.71
N GLU A 648 8.36 -8.80 -30.80
CA GLU A 648 9.57 -8.00 -31.08
C GLU A 648 9.27 -6.50 -31.16
N SER A 649 8.03 -6.13 -31.48
CA SER A 649 7.58 -4.72 -31.57
C SER A 649 7.31 -4.03 -30.22
N VAL A 650 7.46 -4.74 -29.09
CA VAL A 650 7.19 -4.22 -27.74
C VAL A 650 8.42 -4.41 -26.86
N ASP A 651 8.93 -3.32 -26.27
CA ASP A 651 9.94 -3.38 -25.21
C ASP A 651 9.25 -3.88 -23.92
N PRO A 652 9.58 -5.07 -23.39
CA PRO A 652 8.87 -5.66 -22.26
C PRO A 652 9.08 -4.88 -20.95
N LEU A 653 10.15 -4.08 -20.84
CA LEU A 653 10.37 -3.19 -19.70
C LEU A 653 9.46 -1.95 -19.77
N ASP A 654 9.24 -1.39 -20.97
CA ASP A 654 8.20 -0.37 -21.17
C ASP A 654 6.79 -0.94 -20.98
N TRP A 655 6.56 -2.22 -21.27
CA TRP A 655 5.26 -2.86 -21.00
C TRP A 655 4.99 -2.94 -19.50
N ILE A 656 5.99 -3.33 -18.70
CA ILE A 656 5.91 -3.28 -17.22
C ILE A 656 5.58 -1.86 -16.75
N GLU A 657 6.32 -0.85 -17.21
CA GLU A 657 6.11 0.54 -16.78
C GLU A 657 4.78 1.15 -17.30
N GLN A 658 4.18 0.59 -18.36
CA GLN A 658 2.83 0.93 -18.82
C GLN A 658 1.70 0.38 -17.92
N ILE A 659 1.94 -0.69 -17.13
CA ILE A 659 0.93 -1.28 -16.23
C ILE A 659 0.28 -0.16 -15.38
N PRO A 660 -1.04 0.11 -15.53
CA PRO A 660 -1.68 1.27 -14.89
C PRO A 660 -1.73 1.17 -13.36
N PHE A 661 -1.89 -0.04 -12.83
CA PHE A 661 -1.91 -0.28 -11.39
C PHE A 661 -0.48 -0.27 -10.84
N GLU A 662 -0.15 0.69 -9.99
CA GLU A 662 1.17 0.81 -9.40
C GLU A 662 1.52 -0.44 -8.56
N GLU A 663 0.55 -0.98 -7.82
CA GLU A 663 0.67 -2.25 -7.10
C GLU A 663 1.15 -3.38 -8.01
N THR A 664 0.44 -3.64 -9.13
CA THR A 664 0.80 -4.71 -10.08
C THR A 664 2.14 -4.47 -10.78
N ARG A 665 2.44 -3.21 -11.12
CA ARG A 665 3.74 -2.80 -11.70
C ARG A 665 4.88 -3.14 -10.75
N ASN A 666 4.77 -2.70 -9.50
CA ASN A 666 5.74 -2.96 -8.44
C ASN A 666 5.81 -4.47 -8.16
N TYR A 667 4.67 -5.17 -8.06
CA TYR A 667 4.60 -6.61 -7.84
C TYR A 667 5.40 -7.40 -8.89
N VAL A 668 5.21 -7.12 -10.18
CA VAL A 668 5.96 -7.81 -11.26
C VAL A 668 7.47 -7.59 -11.12
N GLN A 669 7.89 -6.34 -10.86
CA GLN A 669 9.30 -6.02 -10.63
C GLN A 669 9.84 -6.76 -9.39
N ARG A 670 9.09 -6.80 -8.28
CA ARG A 670 9.49 -7.45 -7.01
C ARG A 670 9.56 -8.97 -7.09
N VAL A 671 8.60 -9.65 -7.71
CA VAL A 671 8.67 -11.12 -7.81
C VAL A 671 9.87 -11.54 -8.66
N LEU A 672 10.18 -10.80 -9.73
CA LEU A 672 11.36 -11.02 -10.56
C LEU A 672 12.68 -10.72 -9.81
N GLU A 673 12.78 -9.58 -9.12
CA GLU A 673 13.89 -9.17 -8.26
C GLU A 673 14.18 -10.20 -7.16
N ASN A 674 13.15 -10.58 -6.40
CA ASN A 674 13.24 -11.59 -5.34
C ASN A 674 13.67 -12.95 -5.91
N SER A 675 13.20 -13.33 -7.10
CA SER A 675 13.51 -14.61 -7.72
C SER A 675 15.01 -14.77 -8.02
N GLN A 676 15.70 -13.72 -8.50
CA GLN A 676 17.15 -13.78 -8.69
C GLN A 676 17.88 -13.93 -7.35
N ILE A 677 17.44 -13.18 -6.33
CA ILE A 677 18.07 -13.20 -5.01
C ILE A 677 17.88 -14.57 -4.34
N TYR A 678 16.70 -15.20 -4.48
CA TYR A 678 16.47 -16.56 -3.99
C TYR A 678 17.20 -17.64 -4.79
N ARG A 679 17.37 -17.47 -6.11
CA ARG A 679 18.20 -18.37 -6.94
C ARG A 679 19.62 -18.44 -6.38
N SER A 680 20.20 -17.29 -6.08
CA SER A 680 21.55 -17.15 -5.52
C SER A 680 21.65 -17.57 -4.05
N ARG A 681 20.63 -17.28 -3.23
CA ARG A 681 20.53 -17.74 -1.83
C ARG A 681 20.46 -19.27 -1.71
N LEU A 682 19.70 -19.92 -2.59
CA LEU A 682 19.60 -21.39 -2.65
C LEU A 682 20.87 -22.04 -3.22
N ALA A 683 21.46 -21.45 -4.26
CA ALA A 683 22.70 -21.93 -4.87
C ALA A 683 23.97 -21.62 -4.06
N LYS A 684 23.90 -20.71 -3.08
CA LYS A 684 25.05 -20.11 -2.36
C LYS A 684 26.08 -19.50 -3.32
N ALA A 685 25.57 -18.72 -4.28
CA ALA A 685 26.33 -18.13 -5.38
C ALA A 685 26.13 -16.60 -5.46
N PRO A 686 26.89 -15.88 -6.31
CA PRO A 686 26.58 -14.50 -6.70
C PRO A 686 25.20 -14.31 -7.33
N ILE A 687 24.73 -13.06 -7.42
CA ILE A 687 23.44 -12.73 -8.05
C ILE A 687 23.47 -13.11 -9.54
N ALA A 688 22.52 -13.95 -9.94
CA ALA A 688 22.66 -14.86 -11.09
C ALA A 688 22.72 -14.21 -12.50
N GLY A 689 22.55 -12.90 -12.64
CA GLY A 689 22.64 -12.19 -13.93
C GLY A 689 21.64 -12.70 -14.99
N ALA A 690 20.42 -13.04 -14.57
CA ALA A 690 19.41 -13.71 -15.38
C ALA A 690 18.05 -12.98 -15.42
N LEU A 691 17.97 -11.75 -14.91
CA LEU A 691 16.73 -10.96 -14.84
C LEU A 691 16.22 -10.58 -16.22
N ALA A 692 17.08 -10.11 -17.12
CA ALA A 692 16.69 -9.75 -18.49
C ALA A 692 16.10 -10.96 -19.24
N MET A 693 16.71 -12.14 -19.09
CA MET A 693 16.21 -13.40 -19.67
C MET A 693 14.87 -13.83 -19.06
N ASP A 694 14.65 -13.62 -17.76
CA ASP A 694 13.37 -13.94 -17.11
C ASP A 694 12.25 -12.95 -17.50
N ILE A 695 12.56 -11.67 -17.76
CA ILE A 695 11.62 -10.69 -18.33
C ILE A 695 11.25 -11.05 -19.77
N GLU A 696 12.22 -11.42 -20.59
CA GLU A 696 12.03 -11.76 -22.02
C GLU A 696 11.46 -13.17 -22.25
N ARG A 697 11.16 -13.92 -21.19
CA ARG A 697 10.71 -15.31 -21.29
C ARG A 697 9.41 -15.41 -22.09
N GLY A 698 9.29 -16.46 -22.90
CA GLY A 698 8.18 -16.66 -23.84
C GLY A 698 8.31 -15.90 -25.17
N ALA A 699 9.49 -15.34 -25.47
CA ALA A 699 9.75 -14.50 -26.64
C ALA A 699 11.18 -14.67 -27.20
N ALA A 700 11.50 -13.90 -28.26
CA ALA A 700 12.87 -13.65 -28.67
C ALA A 700 13.66 -12.92 -27.56
N ARG A 701 14.92 -13.33 -27.38
CA ARG A 701 15.82 -12.84 -26.32
C ARG A 701 16.85 -11.83 -26.85
N GLY A 702 17.38 -10.98 -25.97
CA GLY A 702 18.42 -9.99 -26.26
C GLY A 702 17.87 -8.61 -26.66
N ARG A 703 16.63 -8.30 -26.29
CA ARG A 703 15.91 -7.06 -26.59
C ARG A 703 16.20 -5.94 -25.57
N ILE A 704 16.42 -6.28 -24.29
CA ILE A 704 16.59 -5.28 -23.20
C ILE A 704 18.00 -5.24 -22.57
N GLY A 705 18.86 -6.22 -22.86
CA GLY A 705 20.23 -6.28 -22.30
C GLY A 705 21.11 -7.32 -22.98
N ALA A 706 22.42 -7.26 -22.70
CA ALA A 706 23.34 -8.33 -23.07
C ALA A 706 23.10 -9.54 -22.17
N ILE A 707 22.87 -10.71 -22.75
CA ILE A 707 22.68 -11.94 -21.99
C ILE A 707 24.07 -12.49 -21.63
N PRO A 708 24.43 -12.64 -20.34
CA PRO A 708 25.68 -13.29 -19.97
C PRO A 708 25.71 -14.73 -20.47
N ALA A 709 26.86 -15.18 -20.96
CA ALA A 709 27.10 -16.58 -21.34
C ALA A 709 27.29 -17.49 -20.09
N LEU A 710 26.39 -17.35 -19.11
CA LEU A 710 26.30 -18.20 -17.94
C LEU A 710 25.55 -19.50 -18.29
N ALA A 711 25.73 -20.52 -17.45
CA ALA A 711 25.15 -21.84 -17.67
C ALA A 711 23.64 -21.76 -17.90
N ALA A 712 23.13 -22.54 -18.86
CA ALA A 712 21.71 -22.54 -19.23
C ALA A 712 20.84 -22.67 -17.96
N PRO A 713 19.76 -21.86 -17.83
CA PRO A 713 18.93 -21.87 -16.63
C PRO A 713 18.46 -23.29 -16.36
N GLY A 714 18.52 -23.70 -15.09
CA GLY A 714 18.04 -25.01 -14.66
C GLY A 714 16.66 -25.25 -15.27
N VAL A 715 16.55 -26.32 -16.06
CA VAL A 715 15.40 -26.56 -16.93
C VAL A 715 14.14 -26.51 -16.08
N ILE A 716 13.31 -25.48 -16.29
CA ILE A 716 11.95 -25.47 -15.75
C ILE A 716 11.33 -26.75 -16.29
N PRO A 717 10.88 -27.68 -15.42
CA PRO A 717 10.30 -28.94 -15.88
C PRO A 717 9.18 -28.59 -16.85
N ASP A 718 9.33 -29.02 -18.10
CA ASP A 718 8.40 -28.64 -19.15
C ASP A 718 6.98 -29.06 -18.72
N VAL A 719 6.00 -28.21 -19.01
CA VAL A 719 4.59 -28.53 -18.71
C VAL A 719 4.06 -29.51 -19.77
N GLN A 720 4.66 -29.51 -20.98
CA GLN A 720 4.27 -30.38 -22.10
C GLN A 720 4.16 -31.87 -21.71
N PRO A 721 5.11 -32.54 -21.00
CA PRO A 721 4.99 -33.95 -20.66
C PRO A 721 3.88 -34.28 -19.65
N ARG A 722 3.33 -33.29 -18.93
CA ARG A 722 2.15 -33.50 -18.07
C ARG A 722 0.86 -33.29 -18.85
N ILE A 723 0.78 -32.26 -19.68
CA ILE A 723 -0.38 -32.01 -20.54
C ILE A 723 -0.51 -33.13 -21.60
N ALA A 724 0.60 -33.56 -22.20
CA ALA A 724 0.64 -34.71 -23.10
C ALA A 724 0.15 -35.99 -22.40
N LYS A 725 0.60 -36.27 -21.18
CA LYS A 725 0.18 -37.47 -20.43
C LYS A 725 -1.29 -37.42 -19.98
N LEU A 726 -1.87 -36.25 -19.76
CA LEU A 726 -3.32 -36.10 -19.62
C LEU A 726 -4.03 -36.29 -20.98
N ALA A 727 -3.53 -35.71 -22.06
CA ALA A 727 -4.11 -35.86 -23.40
C ALA A 727 -4.10 -37.32 -23.87
N GLU A 728 -3.02 -38.06 -23.62
CA GLU A 728 -2.91 -39.51 -23.80
C GLU A 728 -4.00 -40.26 -23.02
N SER A 729 -4.33 -39.84 -21.79
CA SER A 729 -5.41 -40.45 -21.00
C SER A 729 -6.83 -40.13 -21.51
N PHE A 730 -6.97 -39.19 -22.44
CA PHE A 730 -8.23 -38.89 -23.14
C PHE A 730 -8.27 -39.37 -24.60
N LEU A 731 -7.17 -39.93 -25.13
CA LEU A 731 -7.12 -40.55 -26.46
C LEU A 731 -7.70 -41.97 -26.42
N ILE A 732 -9.02 -42.06 -26.54
CA ILE A 732 -9.66 -43.31 -27.03
C ILE A 732 -9.09 -43.58 -28.44
N PRO A 733 -8.52 -44.78 -28.72
CA PRO A 733 -7.95 -45.08 -30.02
C PRO A 733 -9.05 -45.15 -31.09
N LEU A 734 -9.12 -44.14 -31.95
CA LEU A 734 -10.08 -44.00 -33.05
C LEU A 734 -9.72 -44.90 -34.26
N THR A 735 -9.34 -46.15 -33.99
CA THR A 735 -8.86 -47.14 -34.98
C THR A 735 -9.39 -48.55 -34.71
N ALA A 736 -10.68 -48.66 -34.39
CA ALA A 736 -11.41 -49.93 -34.37
C ALA A 736 -12.82 -49.81 -34.97
N VAL A 737 -13.08 -50.63 -35.99
CA VAL A 737 -14.33 -50.86 -36.78
C VAL A 737 -14.41 -50.18 -38.15
N ALA A 738 -13.56 -50.65 -39.06
CA ALA A 738 -13.69 -50.71 -40.53
C ALA A 738 -12.45 -51.46 -41.07
N GLU A 739 -12.49 -52.54 -41.87
CA GLU A 739 -13.59 -53.34 -42.45
C GLU A 739 -13.24 -54.86 -42.42
N ALA A 740 -14.02 -55.70 -43.13
CA ALA A 740 -13.93 -57.16 -43.33
C ALA A 740 -14.62 -58.05 -42.26
N ALA A 741 -15.40 -59.08 -42.62
CA ALA A 741 -15.92 -59.54 -43.91
C ALA A 741 -17.23 -60.37 -43.72
N PRO A 742 -18.05 -60.63 -44.77
CA PRO A 742 -19.45 -61.07 -44.62
C PRO A 742 -19.69 -62.59 -44.74
N HIS A 743 -20.98 -62.97 -44.62
CA HIS A 743 -21.72 -64.21 -45.02
C HIS A 743 -22.61 -64.68 -43.85
N VAL A 744 -23.91 -65.02 -43.96
CA VAL A 744 -24.92 -65.19 -45.04
C VAL A 744 -26.24 -64.61 -44.46
N GLY A 745 -27.23 -63.99 -45.13
CA GLY A 745 -27.61 -63.86 -46.54
C GLY A 745 -29.00 -64.48 -46.80
N LEU A 746 -30.08 -63.70 -46.96
CA LEU A 746 -31.33 -64.13 -47.65
C LEU A 746 -32.34 -62.97 -47.94
N LYS A 747 -32.84 -62.97 -49.18
CA LYS A 747 -33.90 -62.19 -49.89
C LYS A 747 -34.84 -61.18 -49.17
N PRO A 748 -35.20 -60.07 -49.85
CA PRO A 748 -36.38 -59.23 -49.56
C PRO A 748 -37.59 -59.47 -50.50
N GLN A 749 -38.82 -59.13 -50.07
CA GLN A 749 -39.91 -58.54 -50.89
C GLN A 749 -41.09 -58.02 -49.99
N PRO A 750 -41.99 -57.13 -50.47
CA PRO A 750 -42.97 -56.40 -49.64
C PRO A 750 -44.47 -56.70 -49.94
N ALA A 751 -45.38 -56.11 -49.14
CA ALA A 751 -46.70 -55.52 -49.50
C ALA A 751 -47.85 -55.79 -48.48
N SER A 752 -49.00 -55.11 -48.68
CA SER A 752 -50.22 -54.98 -47.83
C SER A 752 -50.03 -54.19 -46.52
N ALA A 753 -50.82 -53.20 -46.10
CA ALA A 753 -52.09 -52.55 -46.53
C ALA A 753 -53.40 -53.00 -45.84
N ARG A 754 -54.18 -51.98 -45.39
CA ARG A 754 -55.42 -52.02 -44.58
C ARG A 754 -55.19 -52.42 -43.10
N GLY A 755 -55.95 -51.89 -42.14
CA GLY A 755 -56.98 -50.83 -42.19
C GLY A 755 -57.92 -50.89 -40.98
N ALA A 756 -58.73 -49.83 -40.78
CA ALA A 756 -59.72 -49.68 -39.69
C ALA A 756 -59.12 -49.66 -38.25
N GLU A 757 -59.77 -49.14 -37.20
CA GLU A 757 -60.86 -48.15 -37.04
C GLU A 757 -60.83 -47.65 -35.57
N GLY A 758 -61.33 -46.43 -35.34
CA GLY A 758 -62.23 -46.08 -34.21
C GLY A 758 -61.73 -46.13 -32.74
N ALA A 759 -62.24 -45.31 -31.84
CA ALA A 759 -63.09 -44.13 -32.01
C ALA A 759 -63.08 -43.27 -30.73
N ASP A 760 -63.46 -41.99 -30.87
CA ASP A 760 -64.07 -41.11 -29.85
C ASP A 760 -63.29 -40.73 -28.55
N THR A 761 -63.62 -39.64 -27.85
CA THR A 761 -64.73 -38.67 -28.03
C THR A 761 -64.33 -37.20 -27.77
N ALA A 762 -65.04 -36.26 -28.42
CA ALA A 762 -65.42 -34.88 -27.97
C ALA A 762 -64.34 -33.89 -27.43
N ARG A 763 -64.11 -32.69 -28.02
CA ARG A 763 -64.95 -31.45 -28.05
C ARG A 763 -65.13 -30.79 -26.67
N LYS A 764 -65.02 -29.46 -26.47
CA LYS A 764 -65.42 -28.25 -27.28
C LYS A 764 -64.40 -27.09 -27.11
N THR A 765 -63.99 -26.27 -28.09
CA THR A 765 -64.62 -25.18 -28.92
C THR A 765 -65.06 -23.90 -28.17
N GLU A 766 -64.83 -22.65 -28.66
CA GLU A 766 -64.01 -22.14 -29.80
C GLU A 766 -62.84 -21.22 -29.31
N THR A 767 -62.72 -19.87 -29.42
CA THR A 767 -63.56 -18.81 -30.02
C THR A 767 -62.73 -17.63 -30.62
N ARG A 768 -63.17 -17.09 -31.76
CA ARG A 768 -62.67 -15.86 -32.46
C ARG A 768 -62.84 -14.56 -31.65
N GLY A 769 -62.19 -13.40 -31.95
CA GLY A 769 -61.16 -13.06 -32.95
C GLY A 769 -61.10 -11.54 -33.29
N ARG A 770 -60.27 -11.15 -34.27
CA ARG A 770 -60.38 -10.03 -35.29
C ARG A 770 -61.25 -8.76 -34.99
N ARG A 771 -60.92 -7.50 -35.39
CA ARG A 771 -59.83 -6.87 -36.20
C ARG A 771 -60.03 -5.32 -36.23
N GLN A 772 -59.03 -4.55 -36.73
CA GLN A 772 -59.17 -3.21 -37.37
C GLN A 772 -59.68 -2.01 -36.51
N SER A 773 -59.57 -0.72 -36.90
CA SER A 773 -58.52 0.04 -37.64
C SER A 773 -58.77 1.57 -37.62
N PHE A 774 -57.72 2.39 -37.48
CA PHE A 774 -57.52 3.80 -37.94
C PHE A 774 -58.68 4.85 -38.06
N ARG A 775 -58.39 6.06 -37.53
CA ARG A 775 -58.36 7.42 -38.19
C ARG A 775 -59.32 8.55 -37.72
N GLN A 776 -58.71 9.76 -37.59
CA GLN A 776 -59.19 11.15 -37.81
C GLN A 776 -59.83 12.05 -36.71
N LYS A 777 -59.14 13.21 -36.53
CA LYS A 777 -59.64 14.62 -36.55
C LYS A 777 -60.34 15.32 -35.34
N LYS A 778 -59.58 16.29 -34.80
CA LYS A 778 -59.82 17.76 -34.74
C LYS A 778 -60.83 18.39 -33.75
N LEU A 779 -60.40 19.59 -33.27
CA LEU A 779 -61.15 20.74 -32.69
C LEU A 779 -61.68 20.67 -31.24
N SER A 780 -61.22 21.61 -30.39
CA SER A 780 -62.04 22.71 -29.80
C SER A 780 -61.56 23.19 -28.41
N ALA A 781 -61.80 24.49 -28.15
CA ALA A 781 -61.77 25.24 -26.89
C ALA A 781 -62.75 26.46 -27.07
N PRO A 782 -63.10 27.29 -26.06
CA PRO A 782 -62.78 27.30 -24.62
C PRO A 782 -64.04 27.01 -23.77
N PRO A 783 -64.29 27.64 -22.59
CA PRO A 783 -64.84 29.02 -22.55
C PRO A 783 -64.28 29.97 -21.45
N GLU A 784 -64.69 31.24 -21.52
CA GLU A 784 -64.53 32.35 -20.52
C GLU A 784 -65.73 32.39 -19.52
N GLY A 785 -65.88 33.27 -18.51
CA GLY A 785 -65.12 34.43 -17.97
C GLY A 785 -65.94 35.23 -16.92
N GLU A 786 -65.39 36.34 -16.37
CA GLU A 786 -66.11 37.48 -15.68
C GLU A 786 -66.85 37.18 -14.35
N HIS A 787 -67.30 38.08 -13.44
CA HIS A 787 -67.09 39.49 -13.00
C HIS A 787 -67.84 39.66 -11.62
N GLU A 788 -67.68 40.61 -10.68
CA GLU A 788 -66.61 41.53 -10.19
C GLU A 788 -67.11 42.24 -8.87
N ALA A 789 -66.32 43.14 -8.29
CA ALA A 789 -66.64 44.22 -7.32
C ALA A 789 -66.81 43.93 -5.79
N GLY A 790 -66.22 44.80 -4.95
CA GLY A 790 -66.52 44.90 -3.50
C GLY A 790 -65.47 45.60 -2.59
N LYS A 791 -65.72 46.86 -2.17
CA LYS A 791 -65.01 47.61 -1.09
C LYS A 791 -65.99 48.58 -0.39
N PRO A 792 -65.84 48.86 0.91
CA PRO A 792 -64.99 49.97 1.41
C PRO A 792 -63.96 49.50 2.48
N GLY A 793 -62.97 50.28 2.94
CA GLY A 793 -62.61 51.69 2.70
C GLY A 793 -62.37 52.44 4.04
N ASP A 794 -61.49 53.43 4.17
CA ASP A 794 -60.62 54.06 3.15
C ASP A 794 -59.19 53.45 3.12
N GLU A 795 -58.12 53.89 3.80
CA GLU A 795 -57.87 54.99 4.76
C GLU A 795 -56.41 55.52 4.62
N GLN A 796 -56.07 56.63 5.28
CA GLN A 796 -54.99 57.55 4.88
C GLN A 796 -53.66 57.32 5.66
N ARG A 797 -52.49 57.84 5.23
CA ARG A 797 -52.20 58.99 4.36
C ARG A 797 -50.84 58.84 3.63
N ALA A 798 -50.67 59.55 2.51
CA ALA A 798 -49.44 59.64 1.71
C ALA A 798 -48.50 60.78 2.21
N MET A 799 -47.32 61.13 1.64
CA MET A 799 -46.61 60.70 0.41
C MET A 799 -45.09 61.04 0.49
N ARG A 800 -44.32 60.65 -0.54
CA ARG A 800 -42.91 61.00 -0.88
C ARG A 800 -42.46 62.45 -0.57
N GLN A 801 -41.20 62.63 -0.17
CA GLN A 801 -40.12 63.42 -0.86
C GLN A 801 -38.86 63.50 0.03
N ALA A 802 -37.67 63.15 -0.49
CA ALA A 802 -36.62 64.03 -1.06
C ALA A 802 -35.62 64.63 -0.04
N ALA A 803 -34.32 64.67 -0.39
CA ALA A 803 -33.27 65.35 0.38
C ALA A 803 -33.25 66.87 0.07
N PRO A 804 -32.67 67.73 0.94
CA PRO A 804 -31.27 68.12 0.71
C PRO A 804 -30.42 68.59 1.93
N LYS A 805 -29.10 68.64 1.70
CA LYS A 805 -28.11 69.68 2.10
C LYS A 805 -27.76 70.05 3.57
N GLU A 806 -26.45 70.29 3.73
CA GLU A 806 -25.77 71.36 4.53
C GLU A 806 -25.78 71.29 6.09
N SER A 807 -24.74 71.70 6.84
CA SER A 807 -23.32 72.03 6.54
C SER A 807 -22.51 72.41 7.81
N LEU A 808 -21.16 72.37 7.75
CA LEU A 808 -20.18 73.01 8.68
C LEU A 808 -20.18 72.43 10.13
N GLN A 809 -19.11 72.41 10.96
CA GLN A 809 -17.68 72.77 10.87
C GLN A 809 -16.90 72.04 12.03
N THR A 810 -15.58 71.83 12.07
CA THR A 810 -14.45 72.11 11.14
C THR A 810 -13.59 70.82 10.98
N ASP A 811 -12.26 70.64 11.17
CA ASP A 811 -11.08 71.48 11.50
C ASP A 811 -9.77 70.92 10.87
N ASN A 812 -8.62 71.47 11.26
CA ASN A 812 -7.24 71.27 10.79
C ASN A 812 -6.68 69.86 11.05
N ALA A 813 -5.95 69.17 10.15
CA ALA A 813 -4.66 69.46 9.47
C ALA A 813 -3.42 69.17 10.36
N ALA A 814 -2.26 68.68 9.88
CA ALA A 814 -1.76 68.31 8.53
C ALA A 814 -0.83 67.05 8.68
N ALA A 815 0.06 66.57 7.78
CA ALA A 815 0.60 67.01 6.48
C ALA A 815 1.21 65.81 5.69
N ALA A 816 1.79 66.04 4.50
CA ALA A 816 2.76 65.17 3.80
C ALA A 816 3.84 66.05 3.13
N PRO A 817 5.03 65.54 2.72
CA PRO A 817 5.19 65.01 1.34
C PRO A 817 6.30 63.92 1.13
N ALA A 818 6.46 63.49 -0.13
CA ALA A 818 7.61 62.72 -0.70
C ALA A 818 8.64 63.72 -1.38
N PRO A 819 9.60 63.39 -2.30
CA PRO A 819 9.92 62.11 -3.02
C PRO A 819 11.42 61.77 -3.40
N GLY A 820 11.71 60.47 -3.67
CA GLY A 820 12.75 59.93 -4.62
C GLY A 820 14.27 60.22 -4.40
N PRO A 821 15.19 59.84 -5.33
CA PRO A 821 15.26 58.61 -6.16
C PRO A 821 16.69 57.97 -6.33
N ALA A 822 16.77 56.82 -7.03
CA ALA A 822 17.92 56.24 -7.82
C ALA A 822 19.12 55.46 -7.18
N GLN A 823 19.26 54.17 -7.59
CA GLN A 823 20.42 53.41 -8.18
C GLN A 823 21.92 53.59 -7.72
N PRO A 824 22.87 52.65 -8.01
CA PRO A 824 22.82 51.16 -8.08
C PRO A 824 24.12 50.42 -7.57
N ALA A 825 24.17 49.09 -7.78
CA ALA A 825 25.36 48.21 -7.91
C ALA A 825 26.16 47.74 -6.65
N GLY A 826 26.70 46.51 -6.72
CA GLY A 826 27.66 45.94 -5.76
C GLY A 826 27.53 44.42 -5.49
N ALA A 827 28.50 43.62 -5.95
CA ALA A 827 28.66 42.19 -5.65
C ALA A 827 30.16 41.81 -5.81
N PRO A 828 30.63 40.59 -5.43
CA PRO A 828 30.08 39.60 -4.49
C PRO A 828 31.00 39.38 -3.27
N LEU A 829 30.59 38.58 -2.27
CA LEU A 829 31.53 38.06 -1.26
C LEU A 829 31.35 36.55 -0.99
N THR A 830 32.49 35.88 -0.99
CA THR A 830 32.79 34.47 -0.73
C THR A 830 32.20 33.91 0.57
N MET A 831 31.69 32.68 0.52
CA MET A 831 31.53 31.86 1.73
C MET A 831 32.78 31.00 2.00
N ALA A 832 33.13 30.90 3.28
CA ALA A 832 33.95 29.84 3.86
C ALA A 832 33.15 29.25 5.04
N PRO A 833 33.36 27.97 5.43
CA PRO A 833 32.40 27.25 6.24
C PRO A 833 32.40 27.65 7.72
N VAL A 834 31.25 27.46 8.37
CA VAL A 834 31.09 27.46 9.82
C VAL A 834 30.40 26.16 10.19
N ASP A 835 31.03 25.34 11.02
CA ASP A 835 30.42 24.13 11.58
C ASP A 835 29.29 24.50 12.54
N GLY A 836 28.12 23.91 12.35
CA GLY A 836 26.95 24.13 13.20
C GLY A 836 26.01 22.92 13.15
N ALA A 837 26.04 22.09 14.19
CA ALA A 837 25.17 20.92 14.28
C ALA A 837 23.70 21.37 14.46
N ALA A 838 22.83 20.98 13.52
CA ALA A 838 21.40 21.23 13.59
C ALA A 838 20.65 19.89 13.68
N SER A 839 19.84 19.70 14.73
CA SER A 839 19.01 18.51 14.91
C SER A 839 17.79 18.54 13.99
N SER A 840 17.81 17.78 12.90
CA SER A 840 16.64 17.59 12.05
C SER A 840 15.65 16.59 12.66
N ALA A 841 14.55 17.07 13.23
CA ALA A 841 13.40 16.23 13.58
C ALA A 841 12.80 15.62 12.30
N GLY A 842 12.47 14.32 12.34
CA GLY A 842 12.11 13.56 11.16
C GLY A 842 10.69 13.83 10.64
N ALA A 843 10.51 13.71 9.32
CA ALA A 843 9.20 13.60 8.69
C ALA A 843 8.90 12.12 8.39
N GLU A 844 8.33 11.41 9.38
CA GLU A 844 8.08 9.97 9.27
C GLU A 844 6.78 9.64 8.51
N GLY A 845 6.92 9.06 7.32
CA GLY A 845 5.82 8.51 6.53
C GLY A 845 5.32 7.17 7.07
N ALA A 846 4.69 7.16 8.25
CA ALA A 846 4.12 5.97 8.86
C ALA A 846 2.86 5.49 8.12
N TYR A 847 2.87 4.24 7.63
CA TYR A 847 1.69 3.57 7.07
C TYR A 847 0.72 3.20 8.21
N ALA A 848 -0.24 4.08 8.49
CA ALA A 848 -1.29 3.82 9.46
C ALA A 848 -2.25 2.72 8.96
N ALA A 849 -2.32 1.60 9.70
CA ALA A 849 -3.37 0.62 9.49
C ALA A 849 -4.73 1.21 9.91
N GLU A 850 -5.70 1.25 9.00
CA GLU A 850 -7.05 1.76 9.28
C GLU A 850 -7.75 0.92 10.37
N GLY A 851 -7.82 1.45 11.59
CA GLY A 851 -8.68 0.93 12.64
C GLY A 851 -10.16 1.07 12.26
N LEU A 852 -10.94 0.01 12.48
CA LEU A 852 -12.39 0.05 12.27
C LEU A 852 -13.04 1.03 13.29
N PRO A 853 -13.88 1.97 12.86
CA PRO A 853 -14.60 2.85 13.79
C PRO A 853 -15.63 2.03 14.59
N ALA A 854 -15.61 2.16 15.91
CA ALA A 854 -16.64 1.59 16.77
C ALA A 854 -17.98 2.31 16.55
N SER A 855 -19.03 1.58 16.19
CA SER A 855 -20.36 2.16 15.95
C SER A 855 -21.01 2.69 17.22
N PRO A 856 -21.42 3.98 17.28
CA PRO A 856 -22.44 4.43 18.21
C PRO A 856 -23.82 3.93 17.74
N ALA A 857 -24.82 3.93 18.63
CA ALA A 857 -26.20 3.67 18.22
C ALA A 857 -26.74 4.86 17.41
N GLN A 858 -27.11 4.61 16.15
CA GLN A 858 -27.69 5.60 15.23
C GLN A 858 -29.12 5.24 14.85
N THR A 859 -29.86 6.22 14.34
CA THR A 859 -31.24 6.04 13.86
C THR A 859 -31.26 5.42 12.45
N ALA A 860 -32.39 4.79 12.09
CA ALA A 860 -32.49 3.95 10.90
C ALA A 860 -32.17 4.68 9.57
N ASP A 861 -32.55 5.94 9.43
CA ASP A 861 -32.35 6.70 8.19
C ASP A 861 -30.88 7.11 7.99
N GLU A 862 -30.17 7.50 9.05
CA GLU A 862 -28.72 7.75 8.96
C GLU A 862 -27.94 6.46 8.69
N ALA A 863 -28.38 5.35 9.31
CA ALA A 863 -27.80 4.03 9.06
C ALA A 863 -27.92 3.65 7.58
N CYS A 864 -29.06 3.90 6.91
CA CYS A 864 -29.23 3.64 5.49
C CYS A 864 -28.25 4.45 4.61
N GLY A 865 -28.00 5.73 4.92
CA GLY A 865 -27.04 6.55 4.17
C GLY A 865 -25.61 6.06 4.31
N GLY A 866 -25.14 5.84 5.54
CA GLY A 866 -23.80 5.32 5.81
C GLY A 866 -23.60 3.88 5.31
N TYR A 867 -24.63 3.04 5.43
CA TYR A 867 -24.65 1.69 4.86
C TYR A 867 -24.64 1.73 3.34
N THR A 868 -25.30 2.69 2.68
CA THR A 868 -25.26 2.79 1.21
C THR A 868 -23.86 3.16 0.71
N ASP A 869 -23.13 4.06 1.38
CA ASP A 869 -21.76 4.41 0.95
C ASP A 869 -20.73 3.34 1.37
N PHE A 870 -20.96 2.66 2.51
CA PHE A 870 -20.25 1.43 2.86
C PHE A 870 -20.46 0.36 1.79
N ILE A 871 -21.71 0.00 1.48
CA ILE A 871 -22.08 -0.94 0.40
C ILE A 871 -21.61 -0.43 -0.96
N ALA A 872 -21.50 0.87 -1.22
CA ALA A 872 -20.93 1.36 -2.48
C ALA A 872 -19.40 1.19 -2.54
N ARG A 873 -18.67 1.31 -1.41
CA ARG A 873 -17.23 0.98 -1.33
C ARG A 873 -17.01 -0.53 -1.34
N THR A 874 -17.70 -1.25 -0.47
CA THR A 874 -17.72 -2.71 -0.39
C THR A 874 -18.16 -3.32 -1.72
N ALA A 875 -19.17 -2.82 -2.44
CA ALA A 875 -19.51 -3.30 -3.78
C ALA A 875 -18.51 -2.87 -4.88
N ARG A 876 -17.59 -1.92 -4.63
CA ARG A 876 -16.43 -1.68 -5.53
C ARG A 876 -15.26 -2.61 -5.21
N GLU A 877 -15.04 -2.93 -3.94
CA GLU A 877 -14.04 -3.89 -3.46
C GLU A 877 -14.48 -5.34 -3.73
N GLU A 878 -15.78 -5.63 -3.65
CA GLU A 878 -16.46 -6.85 -4.06
C GLU A 878 -16.71 -6.89 -5.56
N ALA A 879 -16.86 -5.78 -6.28
CA ALA A 879 -16.76 -5.82 -7.75
C ALA A 879 -15.32 -6.12 -8.19
N SER A 880 -14.29 -5.67 -7.45
CA SER A 880 -12.91 -6.07 -7.68
C SER A 880 -12.69 -7.55 -7.34
N ALA A 881 -13.17 -8.00 -6.18
CA ALA A 881 -13.11 -9.41 -5.79
C ALA A 881 -14.01 -10.31 -6.66
N ALA A 882 -15.09 -9.79 -7.24
CA ALA A 882 -15.95 -10.49 -8.20
C ALA A 882 -15.36 -10.45 -9.61
N ASP A 883 -14.65 -9.40 -10.03
CA ASP A 883 -13.81 -9.41 -11.24
C ASP A 883 -12.71 -10.49 -11.11
N LEU A 884 -12.10 -10.62 -9.94
CA LEU A 884 -11.12 -11.68 -9.64
C LEU A 884 -11.75 -13.07 -9.55
N ASN A 885 -12.89 -13.25 -8.89
CA ASN A 885 -13.59 -14.54 -8.78
C ASN A 885 -14.26 -14.96 -10.10
N ALA A 886 -14.86 -14.02 -10.85
CA ALA A 886 -15.43 -14.26 -12.18
C ALA A 886 -14.34 -14.47 -13.23
N GLY A 887 -13.19 -13.78 -13.09
CA GLY A 887 -11.94 -14.14 -13.75
C GLY A 887 -11.60 -15.60 -13.49
N ALA A 888 -11.34 -15.98 -12.24
CA ALA A 888 -11.03 -17.36 -11.86
C ALA A 888 -12.08 -18.40 -12.33
N LEU A 889 -13.37 -18.06 -12.38
CA LEU A 889 -14.42 -18.93 -12.91
C LEU A 889 -14.35 -19.07 -14.44
N ALA A 890 -14.28 -17.96 -15.18
CA ALA A 890 -14.22 -17.96 -16.65
C ALA A 890 -12.91 -18.57 -17.17
N GLU A 891 -11.78 -18.25 -16.53
CA GLU A 891 -10.43 -18.74 -16.86
C GLU A 891 -10.30 -20.26 -16.77
N LEU A 892 -11.19 -20.94 -16.05
CA LEU A 892 -11.06 -22.35 -15.72
C LEU A 892 -12.20 -23.22 -16.29
N GLN A 893 -13.20 -22.63 -16.96
CA GLN A 893 -14.31 -23.35 -17.63
C GLN A 893 -14.07 -23.70 -19.12
N GLY A 894 -13.17 -23.01 -19.82
CA GLY A 894 -12.66 -23.49 -21.12
C GLY A 894 -13.67 -23.62 -22.26
N GLY A 895 -14.58 -22.66 -22.41
CA GLY A 895 -15.48 -22.54 -23.57
C GLY A 895 -15.03 -21.47 -24.56
N GLY A 896 -15.20 -21.73 -25.86
CA GLY A 896 -14.93 -20.76 -26.93
C GLY A 896 -16.16 -19.95 -27.35
N ASP A 897 -15.92 -18.88 -28.12
CA ASP A 897 -16.85 -18.14 -28.97
C ASP A 897 -18.31 -17.99 -28.52
N SER A 898 -18.57 -17.03 -27.62
CA SER A 898 -19.74 -16.14 -27.74
C SER A 898 -19.67 -14.95 -26.76
N CYS A 899 -20.04 -13.76 -27.22
CA CYS A 899 -20.27 -12.61 -26.35
C CYS A 899 -21.65 -12.74 -25.66
N PRO A 900 -21.75 -12.59 -24.33
CA PRO A 900 -23.04 -12.43 -23.67
C PRO A 900 -23.63 -11.05 -24.00
N SER A 901 -24.82 -11.02 -24.61
CA SER A 901 -25.63 -9.82 -24.74
C SER A 901 -26.19 -9.38 -23.38
N ALA A 902 -26.20 -8.07 -23.10
CA ALA A 902 -26.63 -7.55 -21.80
C ALA A 902 -28.15 -7.69 -21.55
N SER A 903 -28.53 -8.18 -20.36
CA SER A 903 -29.82 -8.00 -19.64
C SER A 903 -29.81 -8.83 -18.34
N PRO A 904 -30.69 -8.55 -17.35
CA PRO A 904 -30.95 -7.27 -16.71
C PRO A 904 -30.63 -7.35 -15.19
N ALA A 905 -30.98 -6.34 -14.40
CA ALA A 905 -30.82 -6.36 -12.94
C ALA A 905 -31.82 -7.32 -12.24
N PRO A 906 -31.48 -7.90 -11.07
CA PRO A 906 -32.43 -8.65 -10.25
C PRO A 906 -33.34 -7.71 -9.45
N GLU A 907 -34.66 -7.93 -9.54
CA GLU A 907 -35.67 -7.33 -8.66
C GLU A 907 -35.77 -8.08 -7.31
N ASP A 908 -36.57 -7.52 -6.39
CA ASP A 908 -36.81 -7.98 -5.02
C ASP A 908 -36.88 -9.49 -4.77
N GLN A 909 -36.33 -9.92 -3.63
CA GLN A 909 -36.97 -10.98 -2.86
C GLN A 909 -36.87 -10.73 -1.35
N GLN A 910 -38.01 -10.77 -0.68
CA GLN A 910 -38.19 -10.38 0.72
C GLN A 910 -37.91 -11.56 1.68
N ARG A 911 -36.99 -11.40 2.63
CA ARG A 911 -37.14 -11.75 4.06
C ARG A 911 -35.92 -11.41 4.91
#